data_AF-A0A9W8BMH5-F1
#
_entry.id   AF-A0A9W8BMH5-F1
#
_cell.length_a   1.000
_cell.length_b   1.000
_cell.length_c   1.000
_cell.angle_alpha   90.00
_cell.angle_beta   90.00
_cell.angle_gamma   90.00
#
_symmetry.space_group_name_H-M   'P 1'
#
loop_
_entity.id
_entity.type
_entity.pdbx_description
1 polymer ?
#
loop_
_entity_poly.entity_id
_entity_poly.type
_entity_poly.pdbx_seq_one_letter_code
_entity_poly.pdbx_strand_id
1 'polypeptide(L)'
;MGGHHDTLLKDPAIEEWIWMRQNTHRYFKINRRTAPALITMGVLIPAATIYFAIASQDKINIGPAVKKSWAQADPTSKEFKEWRVSNLEGSSMTEIHVAISAIVLSYWCWKCKTAAEFHRSPSTYSGRSWPHFVFECLVFVVPMFLVLTDTYVYATVATLITTSIYYRWQIPNPPYRHDKWAPDPRAVEFAASYVPNKVTPKSYLSIYRAEMMLLTCFCILAVDFNVFPLKFAKVETFGTSVMDLGVGSFVFSAGVVGVKAFLPRQAGSSAKATALGHQLKAGIWTAFPLLALGAARLVLTESVDYQKHVSEYGTHWNFFFTLGFLPIFVPLGLSVYGDLRVTSTVLPVLYQALYSLTPLGSWLENADRASFVSANREGIFSFIGYLSIFLMGMSLGKEILPDAPTFEDRRMRLVSVLSVWVTAFISYALADFVLGVGPSRRFANAPYCFWVAGFNTAMLWLYMLIEEDVDSKLPPPMARTGRPRGYDVPAILEAVNINSLTTFLVANLLTGAVNMLFETLLCGPLEAYAILAAFVTAVAARGVHLRQIMPKVKSSKWRRQAPPEGWDEIKPTLTEFEQKMRDAENESTAGKRKVESTWSVMRIHHQRSRYIFDLYYSRELITQQLYEYCLKNGHGDRNLIAKWKKQGFEKLCCLQCIQPRDTNHGTTCICRVPKARLEEGRTVECVHCGCRGCASTD
;
A
#
# COMPACT_ATOMS: atom_id res chain seq x y z
N MET A 1 25.35 -26.24 60.21
CA MET A 1 24.57 -25.08 59.75
C MET A 1 25.41 -24.31 58.76
N GLY A 2 24.95 -24.18 57.52
CA GLY A 2 25.66 -23.45 56.47
C GLY A 2 24.87 -23.53 55.17
N GLY A 3 23.88 -22.63 55.03
CA GLY A 3 23.09 -22.51 53.82
C GLY A 3 23.88 -21.74 52.75
N HIS A 4 24.13 -22.38 51.62
CA HIS A 4 24.56 -21.71 50.40
C HIS A 4 23.31 -21.33 49.61
N HIS A 5 23.07 -20.03 49.48
CA HIS A 5 22.11 -19.48 48.53
C HIS A 5 22.72 -19.46 47.13
N ASP A 6 21.91 -19.94 46.17
CA ASP A 6 22.21 -20.02 44.74
C ASP A 6 22.58 -18.67 44.12
N THR A 7 23.68 -18.66 43.36
CA THR A 7 24.04 -17.56 42.47
C THR A 7 23.10 -17.55 41.26
N LEU A 8 22.17 -16.60 41.24
CA LEU A 8 21.32 -16.25 40.10
C LEU A 8 22.17 -16.06 38.83
N LEU A 9 21.87 -16.84 37.80
CA LEU A 9 22.40 -16.68 36.45
C LEU A 9 22.10 -15.26 35.95
N LYS A 10 23.15 -14.49 35.69
CA LYS A 10 23.08 -13.14 35.13
C LYS A 10 22.56 -13.21 33.69
N ASP A 11 21.38 -12.65 33.46
CA ASP A 11 20.81 -12.50 32.13
C ASP A 11 21.59 -11.43 31.34
N PRO A 12 22.25 -11.79 30.22
CA PRO A 12 23.01 -10.85 29.42
C PRO A 12 22.15 -9.71 28.85
N ALA A 13 20.85 -9.92 28.65
CA ALA A 13 19.94 -8.85 28.22
C ALA A 13 19.67 -7.83 29.35
N ILE A 14 19.67 -8.28 30.61
CA ILE A 14 19.53 -7.40 31.78
C ILE A 14 20.83 -6.64 32.02
N GLU A 15 22.00 -7.27 31.88
CA GLU A 15 23.28 -6.55 31.94
C GLU A 15 23.45 -5.55 30.79
N GLU A 16 23.01 -5.89 29.57
CA GLU A 16 23.02 -4.97 28.43
C GLU A 16 22.03 -3.81 28.61
N TRP A 17 20.85 -4.07 29.20
CA TRP A 17 19.89 -3.02 29.55
C TRP A 17 20.38 -2.12 30.70
N ILE A 18 20.99 -2.69 31.74
CA ILE A 18 21.62 -1.93 32.84
C ILE A 18 22.79 -1.11 32.30
N TRP A 19 23.61 -1.67 31.40
CA TRP A 19 24.70 -0.97 30.73
C TRP A 19 24.18 0.16 29.83
N MET A 20 23.13 -0.07 29.04
CA MET A 20 22.47 0.97 28.22
C MET A 20 21.86 2.08 29.09
N ARG A 21 21.25 1.72 30.22
CA ARG A 21 20.68 2.67 31.18
C ARG A 21 21.78 3.52 31.83
N GLN A 22 22.89 2.91 32.26
CA GLN A 22 24.03 3.59 32.88
C GLN A 22 24.87 4.39 31.87
N ASN A 23 24.88 3.98 30.59
CA ASN A 23 25.67 4.60 29.52
C ASN A 23 24.80 5.25 28.43
N THR A 24 23.62 5.75 28.80
CA THR A 24 22.62 6.35 27.90
C THR A 24 23.23 7.43 26.99
N HIS A 25 24.13 8.25 27.53
CA HIS A 25 24.85 9.30 26.81
C HIS A 25 25.76 8.78 25.68
N ARG A 26 26.42 7.62 25.87
CA ARG A 26 27.27 6.95 24.86
C ARG A 26 26.45 6.22 23.81
N TYR A 27 25.34 5.60 24.20
CA TYR A 27 24.48 4.83 23.31
C TYR A 27 23.74 5.72 22.30
N PHE A 28 23.21 6.87 22.74
CA PHE A 28 22.55 7.85 21.87
C PHE A 28 23.50 8.89 21.23
N LYS A 29 24.81 8.80 21.49
CA LYS A 29 25.84 9.76 21.01
C LYS A 29 25.43 11.24 21.21
N ILE A 30 24.89 11.55 22.39
CA ILE A 30 24.54 12.91 22.76
C ILE A 30 25.84 13.60 23.20
N ASN A 31 26.50 14.28 22.26
CA ASN A 31 27.76 14.96 22.47
C ASN A 31 27.51 16.47 22.62
N ARG A 32 28.49 17.22 23.17
CA ARG A 32 28.41 18.69 23.33
C ARG A 32 28.09 19.47 22.03
N ARG A 33 28.27 18.85 20.86
CA ARG A 33 27.91 19.39 19.53
C ARG A 33 26.51 19.00 19.03
N THR A 34 25.98 17.84 19.43
CA THR A 34 24.66 17.33 18.95
C THR A 34 23.53 17.58 19.94
N ALA A 35 23.86 17.73 21.23
CA ALA A 35 22.90 18.09 22.28
C ALA A 35 22.20 19.44 22.04
N PRO A 36 22.87 20.52 21.57
CA PRO A 36 22.19 21.76 21.25
C PRO A 36 21.14 21.54 20.16
N ALA A 37 21.49 20.87 19.05
CA ALA A 37 20.58 20.61 17.92
C ALA A 37 19.39 19.72 18.29
N LEU A 38 19.58 18.72 19.15
CA LEU A 38 18.49 17.87 19.65
C LEU A 38 17.53 18.66 20.56
N ILE A 39 18.07 19.56 21.40
CA ILE A 39 17.29 20.45 22.26
C ILE A 39 16.60 21.55 21.43
N THR A 40 17.25 22.12 20.42
CA THR A 40 16.61 23.09 19.52
C THR A 40 15.50 22.45 18.71
N MET A 41 15.74 21.30 18.07
CA MET A 41 14.76 20.67 17.16
C MET A 41 13.66 19.89 17.90
N GLY A 42 13.98 19.24 19.02
CA GLY A 42 13.05 18.39 19.75
C GLY A 42 12.23 19.12 20.82
N VAL A 43 12.70 20.28 21.30
CA VAL A 43 12.07 21.00 22.43
C VAL A 43 11.86 22.48 22.14
N LEU A 44 12.90 23.25 21.77
CA LEU A 44 12.76 24.71 21.61
C LEU A 44 11.96 25.12 20.36
N ILE A 45 12.11 24.44 19.23
CA ILE A 45 11.33 24.74 18.02
C ILE A 45 9.85 24.38 18.25
N PRO A 46 9.49 23.19 18.76
CA PRO A 46 8.11 22.89 19.16
C PRO A 46 7.55 23.83 20.24
N ALA A 47 8.35 24.21 21.23
CA ALA A 47 7.90 25.14 22.28
C ALA A 47 7.77 26.58 21.78
N ALA A 48 8.66 27.03 20.89
CA ALA A 48 8.58 28.34 20.25
C ALA A 48 7.41 28.39 19.26
N THR A 49 7.14 27.32 18.50
CA THR A 49 5.97 27.26 17.63
C THR A 49 4.67 27.22 18.44
N ILE A 50 4.62 26.54 19.58
CA ILE A 50 3.48 26.60 20.51
C ILE A 50 3.35 28.00 21.14
N TYR A 51 4.44 28.62 21.59
CA TYR A 51 4.42 29.96 22.17
C TYR A 51 4.00 31.03 21.16
N PHE A 52 4.52 30.99 19.92
CA PHE A 52 4.09 31.88 18.85
C PHE A 52 2.67 31.54 18.39
N ALA A 53 2.22 30.27 18.42
CA ALA A 53 0.83 29.91 18.15
C ALA A 53 -0.14 30.51 19.19
N ILE A 54 0.22 30.48 20.47
CA ILE A 54 -0.54 31.13 21.54
C ILE A 54 -0.48 32.66 21.39
N ALA A 55 0.68 33.22 21.05
CA ALA A 55 0.86 34.67 20.90
C ALA A 55 0.26 35.26 19.60
N SER A 56 -0.10 34.42 18.61
CA SER A 56 -0.69 34.82 17.32
C SER A 56 -2.20 34.56 17.22
N GLN A 57 -2.81 33.89 18.20
CA GLN A 57 -4.26 33.68 18.26
C GLN A 57 -5.07 35.00 18.36
N ASP A 58 -4.45 36.12 18.72
CA ASP A 58 -5.11 37.44 18.80
C ASP A 58 -5.15 38.23 17.48
N LYS A 59 -4.82 37.63 16.33
CA LYS A 59 -4.86 38.32 15.03
C LYS A 59 -5.52 37.51 13.92
N ILE A 60 -6.81 37.21 14.08
CA ILE A 60 -7.71 36.96 12.94
C ILE A 60 -8.78 38.07 12.96
N ASN A 61 -8.44 39.18 12.30
CA ASN A 61 -9.31 40.35 12.22
C ASN A 61 -10.30 40.13 11.05
N ILE A 62 -11.44 39.49 11.34
CA ILE A 62 -12.56 39.37 10.39
C ILE A 62 -13.33 40.70 10.42
N GLY A 63 -13.45 41.35 9.26
CA GLY A 63 -14.06 42.67 9.12
C GLY A 63 -15.52 42.75 9.62
N PRO A 64 -15.95 43.91 10.17
CA PRO A 64 -17.23 44.05 10.89
C PRO A 64 -18.49 43.92 10.01
N ALA A 65 -18.38 44.00 8.69
CA ALA A 65 -19.52 43.86 7.77
C ALA A 65 -19.98 42.40 7.62
N VAL A 66 -19.07 41.44 7.77
CA VAL A 66 -19.33 40.00 7.62
C VAL A 66 -20.03 39.44 8.87
N LYS A 67 -19.72 39.98 10.06
CA LYS A 67 -20.31 39.58 11.35
C LYS A 67 -21.84 39.72 11.42
N LYS A 68 -22.45 40.60 10.63
CA LYS A 68 -23.88 40.93 10.72
C LYS A 68 -24.80 39.92 10.02
N SER A 69 -24.36 39.19 8.99
CA SER A 69 -25.19 38.12 8.38
C SER A 69 -24.90 36.73 8.96
N TRP A 70 -23.79 36.57 9.68
CA TRP A 70 -23.32 35.30 10.24
C TRP A 70 -23.96 34.97 11.59
N ALA A 71 -24.53 35.96 12.28
CA ALA A 71 -25.10 35.81 13.62
C ALA A 71 -26.54 35.24 13.65
N GLN A 72 -27.16 34.98 12.51
CA GLN A 72 -28.58 34.58 12.42
C GLN A 72 -28.82 33.15 11.88
N ALA A 73 -27.78 32.45 11.39
CA ALA A 73 -27.90 31.08 10.93
C ALA A 73 -27.35 30.11 11.98
N ASP A 74 -28.13 29.09 12.34
CA ASP A 74 -27.70 28.03 13.26
C ASP A 74 -26.62 27.17 12.57
N PRO A 75 -25.36 27.14 13.06
CA PRO A 75 -24.27 26.37 12.45
C PRO A 75 -24.49 24.85 12.52
N THR A 76 -25.45 24.38 13.32
CA THR A 76 -25.87 22.97 13.36
C THR A 76 -26.88 22.62 12.26
N SER A 77 -27.53 23.64 11.67
CA SER A 77 -28.56 23.44 10.65
C SER A 77 -27.98 22.84 9.37
N LYS A 78 -28.79 21.99 8.74
CA LYS A 78 -28.45 21.28 7.51
C LYS A 78 -28.22 22.24 6.34
N GLU A 79 -29.06 23.27 6.23
CA GLU A 79 -28.98 24.30 5.19
C GLU A 79 -27.66 25.08 5.26
N PHE A 80 -27.16 25.36 6.48
CA PHE A 80 -25.88 26.02 6.65
C PHE A 80 -24.70 25.16 6.18
N LYS A 81 -24.74 23.85 6.47
CA LYS A 81 -23.72 22.90 5.99
C LYS A 81 -23.69 22.80 4.47
N GLU A 82 -24.87 22.78 3.83
CA GLU A 82 -25.01 22.75 2.37
C GLU A 82 -24.54 24.06 1.73
N TRP A 83 -24.96 25.21 2.28
CA TRP A 83 -24.54 26.52 1.81
C TRP A 83 -23.01 26.68 1.86
N ARG A 84 -22.38 26.23 2.96
CA ARG A 84 -20.93 26.32 3.16
C ARG A 84 -20.11 25.65 2.05
N VAL A 85 -20.61 24.54 1.49
CA VAL A 85 -19.91 23.77 0.46
C VAL A 85 -20.41 24.06 -0.96
N SER A 86 -21.33 25.01 -1.11
CA SER A 86 -21.91 25.42 -2.39
C SER A 86 -21.11 26.54 -3.07
N ASN A 87 -21.15 26.60 -4.41
CA ASN A 87 -20.54 27.64 -5.25
C ASN A 87 -19.06 27.97 -4.95
N LEU A 88 -18.27 26.95 -4.57
CA LEU A 88 -16.84 27.12 -4.34
C LEU A 88 -16.09 27.22 -5.68
N GLU A 89 -15.24 28.24 -5.83
CA GLU A 89 -14.40 28.43 -7.03
C GLU A 89 -13.10 27.61 -7.00
N GLY A 90 -12.75 27.05 -5.83
CA GLY A 90 -11.56 26.25 -5.61
C GLY A 90 -10.31 27.07 -5.33
N SER A 91 -9.16 26.55 -5.73
CA SER A 91 -7.84 27.13 -5.49
C SER A 91 -7.07 27.24 -6.80
N SER A 92 -6.11 28.17 -6.85
CA SER A 92 -5.16 28.24 -7.94
C SER A 92 -4.38 26.92 -8.05
N MET A 93 -4.06 26.52 -9.29
CA MET A 93 -3.32 25.29 -9.54
C MET A 93 -1.94 25.32 -8.90
N THR A 94 -1.28 26.48 -8.84
CA THR A 94 0.02 26.66 -8.16
C THR A 94 -0.07 26.36 -6.68
N GLU A 95 -1.09 26.85 -5.97
CA GLU A 95 -1.31 26.55 -4.56
C GLU A 95 -1.52 25.05 -4.32
N ILE A 96 -2.30 24.38 -5.18
CA ILE A 96 -2.52 22.93 -5.10
C ILE A 96 -1.19 22.18 -5.25
N HIS A 97 -0.35 22.57 -6.22
CA HIS A 97 0.95 21.93 -6.43
C HIS A 97 1.92 22.19 -5.28
N VAL A 98 1.96 23.42 -4.74
CA VAL A 98 2.79 23.75 -3.57
C VAL A 98 2.34 22.94 -2.37
N ALA A 99 1.03 22.84 -2.12
CA ALA A 99 0.49 22.05 -1.03
C ALA A 99 0.86 20.56 -1.17
N ILE A 100 0.63 19.96 -2.34
CA ILE A 100 0.89 18.53 -2.54
C ILE A 100 2.39 18.24 -2.66
N SER A 101 3.24 19.23 -3.01
CA SER A 101 4.70 19.03 -3.03
C SER A 101 5.25 18.57 -1.67
N ALA A 102 4.63 19.00 -0.56
CA ALA A 102 5.01 18.56 0.78
C ALA A 102 4.87 17.04 0.95
N ILE A 103 3.91 16.41 0.26
CA ILE A 103 3.70 14.96 0.30
C ILE A 103 4.90 14.23 -0.35
N VAL A 104 5.30 14.66 -1.55
CA VAL A 104 6.48 14.10 -2.24
C VAL A 104 7.77 14.35 -1.46
N LEU A 105 7.92 15.55 -0.89
CA LEU A 105 9.08 15.90 -0.06
C LEU A 105 9.13 15.08 1.24
N SER A 106 7.98 14.69 1.77
CA SER A 106 7.89 13.78 2.92
C SER A 106 8.48 12.41 2.57
N TYR A 107 8.15 11.86 1.40
CA TYR A 107 8.79 10.65 0.91
C TYR A 107 10.30 10.82 0.68
N TRP A 108 10.73 11.94 0.09
CA TRP A 108 12.16 12.20 -0.11
C TRP A 108 12.93 12.21 1.22
N CYS A 109 12.41 12.92 2.22
CA CYS A 109 12.98 12.96 3.57
C CYS A 109 13.10 11.57 4.18
N TRP A 110 12.01 10.79 4.12
CA TRP A 110 11.98 9.42 4.63
C TRP A 110 12.98 8.51 3.92
N LYS A 111 13.04 8.56 2.58
CA LYS A 111 13.92 7.73 1.77
C LYS A 111 15.38 8.06 2.01
N CYS A 112 15.73 9.36 2.11
CA CYS A 112 17.09 9.79 2.42
C CYS A 112 17.54 9.36 3.82
N LYS A 113 16.70 9.54 4.84
CA LYS A 113 17.03 9.07 6.20
C LYS A 113 17.23 7.55 6.24
N THR A 114 16.29 6.81 5.66
CA THR A 114 16.31 5.34 5.63
C THR A 114 17.56 4.83 4.93
N ALA A 115 17.94 5.44 3.80
CA ALA A 115 19.17 5.12 3.09
C ALA A 115 20.42 5.46 3.93
N ALA A 116 20.46 6.62 4.59
CA ALA A 116 21.59 7.02 5.43
C ALA A 116 21.79 6.05 6.63
N GLU A 117 20.70 5.59 7.26
CA GLU A 117 20.75 4.60 8.33
C GLU A 117 21.21 3.23 7.82
N PHE A 118 20.67 2.78 6.69
CA PHE A 118 21.10 1.54 6.05
C PHE A 118 22.59 1.56 5.70
N HIS A 119 23.12 2.66 5.17
CA HIS A 119 24.54 2.81 4.86
C HIS A 119 25.45 2.75 6.08
N ARG A 120 24.99 3.26 7.24
CA ARG A 120 25.77 3.22 8.49
C ARG A 120 25.85 1.81 9.09
N SER A 121 24.81 1.01 8.93
CA SER A 121 24.74 -0.33 9.56
C SER A 121 23.93 -1.33 8.72
N PRO A 122 24.47 -1.82 7.59
CA PRO A 122 23.71 -2.69 6.67
C PRO A 122 23.30 -4.05 7.27
N SER A 123 24.13 -4.62 8.15
CA SER A 123 23.94 -5.96 8.72
C SER A 123 22.90 -6.02 9.85
N THR A 124 22.64 -4.89 10.51
CA THR A 124 21.73 -4.79 11.66
C THR A 124 20.49 -3.94 11.38
N TYR A 125 20.32 -3.45 10.15
CA TYR A 125 19.20 -2.59 9.77
C TYR A 125 17.85 -3.29 9.99
N SER A 126 16.98 -2.65 10.78
CA SER A 126 15.60 -3.05 10.99
C SER A 126 14.68 -1.86 10.70
N GLY A 127 14.19 -1.79 9.47
CA GLY A 127 13.30 -0.74 8.98
C GLY A 127 11.88 -0.76 9.57
N ARG A 128 11.65 -1.50 10.67
CA ARG A 128 10.33 -1.69 11.29
C ARG A 128 10.36 -1.59 12.82
N SER A 129 11.34 -0.89 13.36
CA SER A 129 11.38 -0.61 14.81
C SER A 129 10.38 0.51 15.18
N TRP A 130 10.03 0.60 16.46
CA TRP A 130 9.13 1.65 16.96
C TRP A 130 9.59 3.08 16.62
N PRO A 131 10.89 3.44 16.71
CA PRO A 131 11.38 4.75 16.26
C PRO A 131 11.16 5.03 14.77
N HIS A 132 11.20 4.00 13.92
CA HIS A 132 10.90 4.17 12.49
C HIS A 132 9.42 4.48 12.29
N PHE A 133 8.54 3.75 12.98
CA PHE A 133 7.10 4.00 12.91
C PHE A 133 6.73 5.42 13.39
N VAL A 134 7.28 5.86 14.52
CA VAL A 134 7.05 7.23 15.03
C VAL A 134 7.55 8.27 14.02
N PHE A 135 8.73 8.04 13.43
CA PHE A 135 9.25 8.93 12.40
C PHE A 135 8.40 8.95 11.12
N GLU A 136 7.88 7.79 10.69
CA GLU A 136 6.94 7.71 9.56
C GLU A 136 5.66 8.51 9.85
N CYS A 137 5.10 8.41 11.06
CA CYS A 137 3.96 9.24 11.47
C CYS A 137 4.32 10.74 11.40
N LEU A 138 5.48 11.13 11.94
CA LEU A 138 5.91 12.53 11.94
C LEU A 138 6.13 13.07 10.52
N VAL A 139 6.68 12.27 9.61
CA VAL A 139 7.00 12.74 8.26
C VAL A 139 5.81 12.68 7.31
N PHE A 140 4.93 11.68 7.39
CA PHE A 140 3.80 11.57 6.46
C PHE A 140 2.51 12.22 6.98
N VAL A 141 2.27 12.24 8.29
CA VAL A 141 1.03 12.77 8.87
C VAL A 141 1.16 14.26 9.17
N VAL A 142 2.20 14.70 9.89
CA VAL A 142 2.29 16.09 10.34
C VAL A 142 2.36 17.11 9.18
N PRO A 143 3.23 16.94 8.15
CA PRO A 143 3.24 17.85 7.02
C PRO A 143 1.92 17.90 6.25
N MET A 144 1.25 16.75 6.10
CA MET A 144 -0.07 16.69 5.47
C MET A 144 -1.07 17.56 6.23
N PHE A 145 -1.08 17.52 7.58
CA PHE A 145 -1.94 18.36 8.40
C PHE A 145 -1.62 19.84 8.25
N LEU A 146 -0.35 20.23 8.41
CA LEU A 146 0.07 21.64 8.39
C LEU A 146 -0.18 22.33 7.05
N VAL A 147 -0.12 21.56 5.97
CA VAL A 147 -0.29 22.07 4.62
C VAL A 147 -1.75 22.10 4.19
N LEU A 148 -2.53 21.07 4.53
CA LEU A 148 -3.95 21.02 4.17
C LEU A 148 -4.84 21.88 5.07
N THR A 149 -4.30 22.40 6.17
CA THR A 149 -4.96 23.39 7.04
C THR A 149 -4.52 24.83 6.72
N ASP A 150 -3.73 25.01 5.66
CA ASP A 150 -3.21 26.30 5.14
C ASP A 150 -2.46 27.17 6.17
N THR A 151 -2.06 26.60 7.30
CA THR A 151 -1.51 27.39 8.41
C THR A 151 -0.01 27.66 8.22
N TYR A 152 0.74 26.70 7.67
CA TYR A 152 2.22 26.77 7.57
C TYR A 152 2.80 26.12 6.31
N VAL A 153 2.18 26.33 5.15
CA VAL A 153 2.55 25.65 3.89
C VAL A 153 4.03 25.84 3.55
N TYR A 154 4.51 27.08 3.41
CA TYR A 154 5.88 27.37 3.00
C TYR A 154 6.92 26.94 4.03
N ALA A 155 6.65 27.13 5.33
CA ALA A 155 7.54 26.71 6.41
C ALA A 155 7.69 25.18 6.45
N THR A 156 6.60 24.45 6.24
CA THR A 156 6.60 22.99 6.17
C THR A 156 7.43 22.50 4.98
N VAL A 157 7.21 23.07 3.79
CA VAL A 157 7.98 22.74 2.57
C VAL A 157 9.47 23.02 2.78
N ALA A 158 9.84 24.20 3.31
CA ALA A 158 11.23 24.54 3.57
C ALA A 158 11.88 23.60 4.61
N THR A 159 11.15 23.21 5.65
CA THR A 159 11.62 22.26 6.66
C THR A 159 11.86 20.88 6.05
N LEU A 160 10.95 20.39 5.20
CA LEU A 160 11.12 19.12 4.52
C LEU A 160 12.31 19.15 3.54
N ILE A 161 12.51 20.24 2.80
CA ILE A 161 13.66 20.38 1.90
C ILE A 161 14.97 20.37 2.68
N THR A 162 15.07 21.20 3.73
CA THR A 162 16.30 21.32 4.52
C THR A 162 16.64 20.02 5.26
N THR A 163 15.66 19.34 5.84
CA THR A 163 15.85 18.03 6.48
C THR A 163 16.20 16.93 5.47
N SER A 164 15.58 16.94 4.29
CA SER A 164 15.92 16.00 3.21
C SER A 164 17.36 16.19 2.74
N ILE A 165 17.80 17.43 2.51
CA ILE A 165 19.18 17.76 2.13
C ILE A 165 20.16 17.29 3.22
N TYR A 166 19.82 17.51 4.49
CA TYR A 166 20.65 17.05 5.61
C TYR A 166 20.84 15.53 5.63
N TYR A 167 19.78 14.75 5.46
CA TYR A 167 19.89 13.29 5.37
C TYR A 167 20.57 12.84 4.07
N ARG A 168 20.30 13.55 2.97
CA ARG A 168 20.90 13.28 1.67
C ARG A 168 22.41 13.43 1.67
N TRP A 169 22.94 14.38 2.43
CA TRP A 169 24.38 14.62 2.60
C TRP A 169 25.08 13.52 3.41
N GLN A 170 24.34 12.78 4.24
CA GLN A 170 24.89 11.65 5.01
C GLN A 170 25.05 10.38 4.17
N ILE A 171 24.48 10.35 2.96
CA ILE A 171 24.61 9.23 2.02
C ILE A 171 25.92 9.40 1.27
N PRO A 172 26.89 8.48 1.40
CA PRO A 172 28.14 8.55 0.66
C PRO A 172 27.90 8.48 -0.85
N ASN A 173 28.71 9.20 -1.63
CA ASN A 173 28.67 9.07 -3.08
C ASN A 173 29.10 7.66 -3.51
N PRO A 174 28.58 7.15 -4.65
CA PRO A 174 28.98 5.85 -5.15
C PRO A 174 30.49 5.86 -5.39
N PRO A 175 31.18 4.74 -5.11
CA PRO A 175 32.61 4.65 -5.38
C PRO A 175 32.88 4.95 -6.86
N TYR A 176 33.93 5.75 -7.13
CA TYR A 176 34.32 6.11 -8.49
C TYR A 176 34.58 4.85 -9.30
N ARG A 177 33.88 4.73 -10.43
CA ARG A 177 34.04 3.59 -11.33
C ARG A 177 35.29 3.78 -12.17
N HIS A 178 36.37 3.10 -11.79
CA HIS A 178 37.65 3.20 -12.50
C HIS A 178 37.56 2.80 -13.98
N ASP A 179 36.66 1.87 -14.32
CA ASP A 179 36.42 1.44 -15.70
C ASP A 179 34.97 1.73 -16.11
N LYS A 180 34.82 2.62 -17.11
CA LYS A 180 33.51 2.97 -17.69
C LYS A 180 32.91 1.80 -18.48
N TRP A 181 33.74 0.85 -18.94
CA TRP A 181 33.35 -0.27 -19.80
C TRP A 181 32.94 -1.53 -19.02
N ALA A 182 33.19 -1.58 -17.71
CA ALA A 182 32.70 -2.66 -16.87
C ALA A 182 31.14 -2.73 -16.91
N PRO A 183 30.51 -3.90 -16.77
CA PRO A 183 29.05 -4.04 -16.71
C PRO A 183 28.48 -3.54 -15.37
N ASP A 184 27.44 -2.69 -15.40
CA ASP A 184 26.82 -2.10 -14.19
C ASP A 184 26.55 -3.21 -13.16
N PRO A 185 27.08 -3.13 -11.92
CA PRO A 185 26.82 -4.12 -10.88
C PRO A 185 25.34 -4.43 -10.67
N ARG A 186 24.44 -3.45 -10.89
CA ARG A 186 22.98 -3.66 -10.83
C ARG A 186 22.45 -4.47 -12.00
N ALA A 187 23.00 -4.28 -13.19
CA ALA A 187 22.62 -5.05 -14.37
C ALA A 187 23.05 -6.52 -14.20
N VAL A 188 24.23 -6.75 -13.61
CA VAL A 188 24.72 -8.10 -13.27
C VAL A 188 23.84 -8.76 -12.21
N GLU A 189 23.48 -8.04 -11.14
CA GLU A 189 22.57 -8.56 -10.10
C GLU A 189 21.14 -8.77 -10.62
N PHE A 190 20.65 -7.86 -11.46
CA PHE A 190 19.37 -8.02 -12.14
C PHE A 190 19.40 -9.31 -12.97
N ALA A 191 20.43 -9.54 -13.78
CA ALA A 191 20.56 -10.78 -14.55
C ALA A 191 20.57 -12.03 -13.66
N ALA A 192 21.18 -11.98 -12.47
CA ALA A 192 21.21 -13.09 -11.52
C ALA A 192 19.87 -13.33 -10.78
N SER A 193 19.05 -12.30 -10.62
CA SER A 193 17.76 -12.35 -9.89
C SER A 193 16.53 -12.34 -10.80
N TYR A 194 16.72 -12.10 -12.09
CA TYR A 194 15.67 -11.97 -13.08
C TYR A 194 14.92 -13.29 -13.24
N VAL A 195 13.60 -13.22 -13.06
CA VAL A 195 12.70 -14.31 -13.37
C VAL A 195 11.89 -13.89 -14.60
N PRO A 196 12.11 -14.53 -15.76
CA PRO A 196 11.34 -14.23 -16.96
C PRO A 196 9.83 -14.21 -16.67
N ASN A 197 9.12 -13.22 -17.21
CA ASN A 197 7.66 -13.05 -17.12
C ASN A 197 7.08 -12.69 -15.74
N LYS A 198 7.92 -12.36 -14.75
CA LYS A 198 7.46 -11.90 -13.44
C LYS A 198 7.60 -10.39 -13.31
N VAL A 199 6.49 -9.66 -13.47
CA VAL A 199 6.47 -8.21 -13.17
C VAL A 199 6.78 -7.99 -11.70
N THR A 200 7.88 -7.31 -11.41
CA THR A 200 8.29 -6.97 -10.04
C THR A 200 7.39 -5.87 -9.47
N PRO A 201 7.03 -5.92 -8.17
CA PRO A 201 6.33 -4.82 -7.53
C PRO A 201 7.24 -3.58 -7.51
N LYS A 202 6.69 -2.42 -7.90
CA LYS A 202 7.42 -1.15 -7.92
C LYS A 202 7.11 -0.37 -6.64
N SER A 203 8.15 0.06 -5.93
CA SER A 203 8.04 0.83 -4.67
C SER A 203 7.39 2.18 -4.92
N TYR A 204 7.91 2.97 -5.87
CA TYR A 204 7.36 4.29 -6.22
C TYR A 204 5.85 4.26 -6.51
N LEU A 205 5.36 3.20 -7.18
CA LEU A 205 3.93 3.03 -7.47
C LEU A 205 3.13 2.70 -6.21
N SER A 206 3.73 1.95 -5.28
CA SER A 206 3.11 1.62 -3.99
C SER A 206 3.00 2.84 -3.09
N ILE A 207 4.02 3.70 -3.09
CA ILE A 207 4.06 4.96 -2.33
C ILE A 207 3.05 5.96 -2.89
N TYR A 208 3.09 6.21 -4.20
CA TYR A 208 2.12 7.07 -4.90
C TYR A 208 0.67 6.68 -4.56
N ARG A 209 0.34 5.39 -4.60
CA ARG A 209 -1.01 4.88 -4.27
C ARG A 209 -1.37 5.05 -2.79
N ALA A 210 -0.41 4.83 -1.90
CA ALA A 210 -0.60 4.94 -0.47
C ALA A 210 -0.83 6.40 -0.04
N GLU A 211 -0.01 7.32 -0.52
CA GLU A 211 -0.11 8.74 -0.19
C GLU A 211 -1.39 9.36 -0.75
N MET A 212 -1.76 9.02 -1.99
CA MET A 212 -3.06 9.41 -2.55
C MET A 212 -4.24 8.91 -1.69
N MET A 213 -4.17 7.67 -1.20
CA MET A 213 -5.20 7.12 -0.31
C MET A 213 -5.23 7.84 1.05
N LEU A 214 -4.06 8.11 1.64
CA LEU A 214 -3.93 8.80 2.92
C LEU A 214 -4.48 10.23 2.84
N LEU A 215 -4.10 10.97 1.78
CA LEU A 215 -4.62 12.29 1.46
C LEU A 215 -6.14 12.27 1.30
N THR A 216 -6.66 11.31 0.55
CA THR A 216 -8.11 11.15 0.37
C THR A 216 -8.81 10.92 1.71
N CYS A 217 -8.30 10.01 2.53
CA CYS A 217 -8.90 9.71 3.84
C CYS A 217 -8.88 10.95 4.73
N PHE A 218 -7.80 11.74 4.74
CA PHE A 218 -7.76 12.98 5.49
C PHE A 218 -8.80 13.98 5.00
N CYS A 219 -8.85 14.27 3.69
CA CYS A 219 -9.74 15.30 3.14
C CYS A 219 -11.23 14.98 3.31
N ILE A 220 -11.64 13.70 3.25
CA ILE A 220 -13.07 13.35 3.39
C ILE A 220 -13.65 13.67 4.78
N LEU A 221 -12.81 13.73 5.82
CA LEU A 221 -13.23 14.13 7.16
C LEU A 221 -12.86 15.59 7.45
N ALA A 222 -11.69 16.05 7.00
CA ALA A 222 -11.21 17.39 7.29
C ALA A 222 -12.16 18.49 6.77
N VAL A 223 -12.82 18.28 5.63
CA VAL A 223 -13.77 19.24 5.04
C VAL A 223 -14.92 19.64 5.96
N ASP A 224 -15.28 18.77 6.90
CA ASP A 224 -16.37 19.01 7.86
C ASP A 224 -15.95 19.91 9.04
N PHE A 225 -14.66 20.27 9.16
CA PHE A 225 -14.11 21.12 10.21
C PHE A 225 -13.76 22.54 9.71
N ASN A 226 -13.78 23.52 10.63
CA ASN A 226 -13.35 24.89 10.33
C ASN A 226 -11.85 25.05 10.04
N VAL A 227 -11.02 24.11 10.49
CA VAL A 227 -9.57 24.13 10.25
C VAL A 227 -9.19 23.79 8.80
N PHE A 228 -10.12 23.23 8.02
CA PHE A 228 -9.89 22.92 6.62
C PHE A 228 -10.36 24.09 5.74
N PRO A 229 -9.47 24.66 4.91
CA PRO A 229 -9.79 25.78 4.07
C PRO A 229 -10.67 25.31 2.89
N LEU A 230 -11.79 26.00 2.67
CA LEU A 230 -12.76 25.60 1.64
C LEU A 230 -12.22 25.73 0.20
N LYS A 231 -11.12 26.45 -0.02
CA LYS A 231 -10.42 26.48 -1.32
C LYS A 231 -9.89 25.10 -1.76
N PHE A 232 -9.67 24.17 -0.82
CA PHE A 232 -9.28 22.79 -1.12
C PHE A 232 -10.46 21.83 -1.23
N ALA A 233 -11.67 22.28 -0.90
CA ALA A 233 -12.89 21.51 -1.04
C ALA A 233 -13.35 21.43 -2.50
N LYS A 234 -14.23 20.47 -2.78
CA LYS A 234 -14.73 20.20 -4.13
C LYS A 234 -15.40 21.43 -4.74
N VAL A 235 -15.10 21.66 -6.01
CA VAL A 235 -15.79 22.66 -6.83
C VAL A 235 -17.06 22.07 -7.45
N GLU A 236 -18.12 22.88 -7.60
CA GLU A 236 -19.42 22.42 -8.12
C GLU A 236 -19.46 22.28 -9.65
N THR A 237 -18.89 23.24 -10.38
CA THR A 237 -19.02 23.30 -11.84
C THR A 237 -17.66 23.34 -12.53
N PHE A 238 -16.94 24.47 -12.43
CA PHE A 238 -15.65 24.70 -13.07
C PHE A 238 -14.64 25.26 -12.07
N GLY A 239 -13.45 24.68 -12.05
CA GLY A 239 -12.38 25.06 -11.14
C GLY A 239 -11.50 23.88 -10.74
N THR A 240 -10.51 24.16 -9.91
CA THR A 240 -9.55 23.16 -9.43
C THR A 240 -9.44 23.19 -7.92
N SER A 241 -9.41 22.01 -7.30
CA SER A 241 -9.14 21.86 -5.87
C SER A 241 -8.37 20.57 -5.58
N VAL A 242 -7.85 20.43 -4.35
CA VAL A 242 -7.21 19.18 -3.90
C VAL A 242 -8.22 18.02 -3.93
N MET A 243 -9.47 18.24 -3.51
CA MET A 243 -10.49 17.20 -3.51
C MET A 243 -10.96 16.82 -4.92
N ASP A 244 -10.86 17.73 -5.90
CA ASP A 244 -11.23 17.43 -7.31
C ASP A 244 -10.22 16.51 -8.01
N LEU A 245 -8.96 16.50 -7.55
CA LEU A 245 -7.93 15.55 -8.02
C LEU A 245 -8.22 14.11 -7.58
N GLY A 246 -8.88 13.91 -6.43
CA GLY A 246 -8.92 12.61 -5.76
C GLY A 246 -9.50 11.50 -6.64
N VAL A 247 -10.73 11.68 -7.11
CA VAL A 247 -11.44 10.70 -7.95
C VAL A 247 -10.69 10.41 -9.25
N GLY A 248 -10.24 11.44 -9.98
CA GLY A 248 -9.47 11.28 -11.21
C GLY A 248 -8.17 10.50 -10.98
N SER A 249 -7.47 10.79 -9.87
CA SER A 249 -6.21 10.12 -9.50
C SER A 249 -6.41 8.64 -9.18
N PHE A 250 -7.55 8.26 -8.54
CA PHE A 250 -7.91 6.84 -8.36
C PHE A 250 -8.11 6.11 -9.69
N VAL A 251 -8.83 6.74 -10.62
CA VAL A 251 -9.08 6.18 -11.96
C VAL A 251 -7.77 6.03 -12.73
N PHE A 252 -6.92 7.05 -12.73
CA PHE A 252 -5.60 7.03 -13.37
C PHE A 252 -4.73 5.91 -12.79
N SER A 253 -4.64 5.82 -11.46
CA SER A 253 -3.88 4.79 -10.76
C SER A 253 -4.41 3.37 -11.02
N ALA A 254 -5.72 3.21 -11.14
CA ALA A 254 -6.33 1.93 -11.54
C ALA A 254 -5.94 1.56 -12.98
N GLY A 255 -5.90 2.53 -13.89
CA GLY A 255 -5.41 2.35 -15.26
C GLY A 255 -3.96 1.89 -15.32
N VAL A 256 -3.07 2.57 -14.58
CA VAL A 256 -1.63 2.23 -14.49
C VAL A 256 -1.42 0.77 -14.09
N VAL A 257 -2.18 0.26 -13.11
CA VAL A 257 -2.07 -1.14 -12.67
C VAL A 257 -2.82 -2.10 -13.60
N GLY A 258 -3.93 -1.65 -14.20
CA GLY A 258 -4.79 -2.44 -15.09
C GLY A 258 -4.07 -2.96 -16.33
N VAL A 259 -3.07 -2.22 -16.83
CA VAL A 259 -2.30 -2.64 -18.00
C VAL A 259 -1.51 -3.93 -17.81
N LYS A 260 -1.25 -4.37 -16.56
CA LYS A 260 -0.58 -5.65 -16.26
C LYS A 260 -1.27 -6.86 -16.91
N ALA A 261 -2.56 -6.78 -17.19
CA ALA A 261 -3.29 -7.83 -17.89
C ALA A 261 -2.96 -7.91 -19.39
N PHE A 262 -2.50 -6.79 -19.98
CA PHE A 262 -2.24 -6.62 -21.41
C PHE A 262 -0.74 -6.61 -21.75
N LEU A 263 0.14 -6.57 -20.75
CA LEU A 263 1.57 -6.77 -20.96
C LEU A 263 1.79 -8.21 -21.50
N PRO A 264 2.70 -8.41 -22.47
CA PRO A 264 2.95 -9.72 -23.04
C PRO A 264 3.39 -10.70 -21.93
N ARG A 265 2.46 -11.52 -21.45
CA ARG A 265 2.80 -12.73 -20.69
C ARG A 265 3.23 -13.74 -21.75
N GLN A 266 4.49 -14.20 -21.74
CA GLN A 266 4.88 -15.30 -22.61
C GLN A 266 3.92 -16.48 -22.41
N ALA A 267 3.22 -16.86 -23.46
CA ALA A 267 3.12 -18.25 -23.80
C ALA A 267 3.97 -18.44 -25.05
N GLY A 268 4.80 -19.49 -25.08
CA GLY A 268 5.21 -20.07 -26.34
C GLY A 268 3.94 -20.39 -27.15
N SER A 269 4.04 -20.24 -28.47
CA SER A 269 2.95 -20.15 -29.44
C SER A 269 2.26 -18.78 -29.48
N SER A 270 2.24 -18.23 -30.70
CA SER A 270 1.44 -17.10 -31.19
C SER A 270 0.40 -16.59 -30.18
N ALA A 271 0.53 -15.32 -29.79
CA ALA A 271 -0.50 -14.59 -29.07
C ALA A 271 -1.78 -14.56 -29.93
N LYS A 272 -2.59 -15.62 -29.87
CA LYS A 272 -3.97 -15.58 -30.36
C LYS A 272 -4.63 -14.47 -29.56
N ALA A 273 -4.97 -13.38 -30.23
CA ALA A 273 -5.82 -12.34 -29.68
C ALA A 273 -7.00 -13.04 -28.99
N THR A 274 -7.03 -13.03 -27.66
CA THR A 274 -8.15 -13.60 -26.93
C THR A 274 -9.39 -12.88 -27.42
N ALA A 275 -10.36 -13.62 -27.97
CA ALA A 275 -11.57 -13.06 -28.55
C ALA A 275 -12.18 -12.01 -27.59
N LEU A 276 -12.64 -10.88 -28.15
CA LEU A 276 -13.23 -9.76 -27.41
C LEU A 276 -14.24 -10.24 -26.34
N GLY A 277 -15.03 -11.27 -26.64
CA GLY A 277 -15.97 -11.89 -25.70
C GLY A 277 -15.34 -12.46 -24.42
N HIS A 278 -14.15 -13.04 -24.48
CA HIS A 278 -13.45 -13.53 -23.28
C HIS A 278 -12.92 -12.37 -22.43
N GLN A 279 -12.49 -11.28 -23.06
CA GLN A 279 -12.05 -10.06 -22.38
C GLN A 279 -13.23 -9.33 -21.72
N LEU A 280 -14.37 -9.22 -22.41
CA LEU A 280 -15.61 -8.67 -21.85
C LEU A 280 -16.10 -9.49 -20.66
N LYS A 281 -16.10 -10.83 -20.76
CA LYS A 281 -16.47 -11.71 -19.63
C LYS A 281 -15.57 -11.48 -18.42
N ALA A 282 -14.25 -11.36 -18.62
CA ALA A 282 -13.32 -11.05 -17.54
C ALA A 282 -13.54 -9.64 -16.94
N GLY A 283 -13.86 -8.66 -17.79
CA GLY A 283 -14.25 -7.31 -17.38
C GLY A 283 -15.48 -7.31 -16.48
N ILE A 284 -16.54 -8.03 -16.86
CA ILE A 284 -17.78 -8.16 -16.09
C ILE A 284 -17.52 -8.76 -14.70
N TRP A 285 -16.71 -9.82 -14.61
CA TRP A 285 -16.35 -10.41 -13.31
C TRP A 285 -15.53 -9.47 -12.43
N THR A 286 -14.69 -8.62 -13.04
CA THR A 286 -13.91 -7.60 -12.32
C THR A 286 -14.78 -6.43 -11.86
N ALA A 287 -15.81 -6.09 -12.65
CA ALA A 287 -16.78 -5.04 -12.36
C ALA A 287 -17.72 -5.39 -11.21
N PHE A 288 -18.10 -6.67 -11.08
CA PHE A 288 -19.18 -7.12 -10.19
C PHE A 288 -19.08 -6.62 -8.74
N PRO A 289 -17.94 -6.72 -8.02
CA PRO A 289 -17.86 -6.25 -6.63
C PRO A 289 -18.10 -4.75 -6.48
N LEU A 290 -17.63 -3.95 -7.44
CA LEU A 290 -17.80 -2.49 -7.42
C LEU A 290 -19.25 -2.10 -7.76
N LEU A 291 -19.86 -2.78 -8.73
CA LEU A 291 -21.27 -2.57 -9.06
C LEU A 291 -22.19 -2.97 -7.89
N ALA A 292 -21.88 -4.06 -7.20
CA ALA A 292 -22.60 -4.49 -5.99
C ALA A 292 -22.48 -3.45 -4.86
N LEU A 293 -21.28 -2.90 -4.64
CA LEU A 293 -21.06 -1.79 -3.70
C LEU A 293 -21.82 -0.53 -4.11
N GLY A 294 -21.87 -0.22 -5.41
CA GLY A 294 -22.65 0.89 -5.95
C GLY A 294 -24.15 0.74 -5.70
N ALA A 295 -24.68 -0.47 -5.89
CA ALA A 295 -26.08 -0.79 -5.59
C ALA A 295 -26.37 -0.71 -4.09
N ALA A 296 -25.49 -1.28 -3.25
CA ALA A 296 -25.61 -1.20 -1.79
C ALA A 296 -25.61 0.26 -1.31
N ARG A 297 -24.72 1.11 -1.83
CA ARG A 297 -24.70 2.54 -1.52
C ARG A 297 -26.00 3.23 -1.93
N LEU A 298 -26.55 2.90 -3.09
CA LEU A 298 -27.81 3.50 -3.55
C LEU A 298 -28.95 3.17 -2.57
N VAL A 299 -29.11 1.90 -2.22
CA VAL A 299 -30.14 1.44 -1.27
C VAL A 299 -29.95 2.06 0.12
N LEU A 300 -28.71 2.09 0.63
CA LEU A 300 -28.42 2.66 1.95
C LEU A 300 -28.66 4.17 2.01
N THR A 301 -28.30 4.90 0.96
CA THR A 301 -28.52 6.36 0.92
C THR A 301 -29.99 6.73 0.74
N GLU A 302 -30.77 5.91 0.03
CA GLU A 302 -32.23 6.09 -0.07
C GLU A 302 -32.97 5.72 1.21
N SER A 303 -32.54 4.67 1.91
CA SER A 303 -33.18 4.23 3.17
C SER A 303 -32.92 5.15 4.37
N VAL A 304 -31.83 5.93 4.35
CA VAL A 304 -31.46 6.84 5.45
C VAL A 304 -31.91 8.29 5.17
N ASP A 305 -32.63 8.54 4.06
CA ASP A 305 -33.03 9.87 3.59
C ASP A 305 -31.85 10.87 3.58
N TYR A 306 -30.66 10.35 3.28
CA TYR A 306 -29.43 11.13 3.23
C TYR A 306 -29.47 12.00 1.98
N GLN A 307 -29.29 13.31 2.13
CA GLN A 307 -29.35 14.21 0.99
C GLN A 307 -28.25 13.89 -0.01
N LYS A 308 -28.65 13.48 -1.21
CA LYS A 308 -27.75 13.24 -2.34
C LYS A 308 -27.57 14.56 -3.08
N HIS A 309 -26.33 15.01 -3.23
CA HIS A 309 -26.01 16.07 -4.19
C HIS A 309 -26.24 15.54 -5.61
N VAL A 310 -27.47 15.72 -6.12
CA VAL A 310 -27.91 15.26 -7.44
C VAL A 310 -27.05 15.88 -8.56
N SER A 311 -26.43 17.03 -8.28
CA SER A 311 -25.51 17.72 -9.18
C SER A 311 -24.18 16.99 -9.40
N GLU A 312 -23.72 16.09 -8.51
CA GLU A 312 -22.41 15.42 -8.69
C GLU A 312 -22.44 14.31 -9.75
N TYR A 313 -23.38 13.37 -9.63
CA TYR A 313 -23.46 12.19 -10.52
C TYR A 313 -24.86 11.95 -11.08
N GLY A 314 -25.88 12.61 -10.52
CA GLY A 314 -27.29 12.35 -10.81
C GLY A 314 -28.03 11.72 -9.64
N THR A 315 -29.24 11.26 -9.93
CA THR A 315 -30.20 10.72 -8.94
C THR A 315 -29.85 9.31 -8.47
N HIS A 316 -29.50 8.44 -9.40
CA HIS A 316 -29.26 7.02 -9.17
C HIS A 316 -27.80 6.61 -9.41
N TRP A 317 -27.04 7.42 -10.15
CA TRP A 317 -25.64 7.13 -10.44
C TRP A 317 -24.73 7.52 -9.28
N ASN A 318 -23.65 6.75 -9.09
CA ASN A 318 -22.61 7.06 -8.12
C ASN A 318 -21.26 6.62 -8.66
N PHE A 319 -20.19 7.09 -8.01
CA PHE A 319 -18.83 6.84 -8.46
C PHE A 319 -18.43 5.35 -8.51
N PHE A 320 -19.02 4.48 -7.68
CA PHE A 320 -18.74 3.04 -7.75
C PHE A 320 -19.28 2.42 -9.04
N PHE A 321 -20.39 2.93 -9.58
CA PHE A 321 -20.87 2.53 -10.91
C PHE A 321 -19.89 2.96 -12.00
N THR A 322 -19.41 4.20 -11.97
CA THR A 322 -18.35 4.67 -12.90
C THR A 322 -17.12 3.74 -12.87
N LEU A 323 -16.61 3.41 -11.69
CA LEU A 323 -15.47 2.48 -11.56
C LEU A 323 -15.81 1.06 -12.01
N GLY A 324 -17.02 0.57 -11.71
CA GLY A 324 -17.48 -0.75 -12.09
C GLY A 324 -17.62 -0.93 -13.60
N PHE A 325 -18.03 0.11 -14.34
CA PHE A 325 -18.17 0.02 -15.79
C PHE A 325 -16.82 0.11 -16.54
N LEU A 326 -15.79 0.75 -15.97
CA LEU A 326 -14.48 0.89 -16.65
C LEU A 326 -13.90 -0.44 -17.18
N PRO A 327 -13.79 -1.53 -16.39
CA PRO A 327 -13.29 -2.82 -16.89
C PRO A 327 -14.08 -3.42 -18.07
N ILE A 328 -15.34 -3.04 -18.25
CA ILE A 328 -16.20 -3.52 -19.34
C ILE A 328 -15.92 -2.75 -20.64
N PHE A 329 -15.69 -1.44 -20.55
CA PHE A 329 -15.49 -0.57 -21.72
C PHE A 329 -14.03 -0.46 -22.17
N VAL A 330 -13.06 -0.82 -21.33
CA VAL A 330 -11.64 -0.83 -21.70
C VAL A 330 -11.34 -1.73 -22.90
N PRO A 331 -11.80 -3.00 -22.98
CA PRO A 331 -11.61 -3.83 -24.17
C PRO A 331 -12.23 -3.23 -25.44
N LEU A 332 -13.38 -2.54 -25.31
CA LEU A 332 -14.02 -1.85 -26.44
C LEU A 332 -13.16 -0.69 -26.93
N GLY A 333 -12.67 0.17 -26.03
CA GLY A 333 -11.78 1.28 -26.38
C GLY A 333 -10.48 0.82 -27.06
N LEU A 334 -9.89 -0.28 -26.58
CA LEU A 334 -8.70 -0.89 -27.18
C LEU A 334 -8.95 -1.55 -28.54
N SER A 335 -10.20 -1.87 -28.89
CA SER A 335 -10.53 -2.51 -30.17
C SER A 335 -10.65 -1.51 -31.33
N VAL A 336 -10.94 -0.24 -31.03
CA VAL A 336 -11.15 0.82 -32.03
C VAL A 336 -9.81 1.37 -32.56
N TYR A 337 -8.76 1.40 -31.73
CA TYR A 337 -7.46 1.98 -32.09
C TYR A 337 -6.30 1.15 -31.50
N GLY A 338 -5.29 0.87 -32.34
CA GLY A 338 -4.14 0.03 -31.95
C GLY A 338 -3.13 0.72 -31.03
N ASP A 339 -2.99 2.05 -31.10
CA ASP A 339 -2.09 2.82 -30.23
C ASP A 339 -2.83 3.44 -29.05
N LEU A 340 -2.50 2.94 -27.86
CA LEU A 340 -3.09 3.38 -26.60
C LEU A 340 -2.80 4.86 -26.29
N ARG A 341 -1.61 5.37 -26.66
CA ARG A 341 -1.25 6.78 -26.44
C ARG A 341 -2.14 7.71 -27.25
N VAL A 342 -2.38 7.37 -28.52
CA VAL A 342 -3.26 8.14 -29.40
C VAL A 342 -4.71 8.06 -28.91
N THR A 343 -5.17 6.84 -28.62
CA THR A 343 -6.55 6.59 -28.16
C THR A 343 -6.88 7.39 -26.89
N SER A 344 -5.97 7.39 -25.92
CA SER A 344 -6.17 8.07 -24.65
C SER A 344 -6.25 9.59 -24.77
N THR A 345 -5.62 10.18 -25.79
CA THR A 345 -5.56 11.63 -26.01
C THR A 345 -6.67 12.12 -26.94
N VAL A 346 -7.04 11.32 -27.95
CA VAL A 346 -8.10 11.68 -28.91
C VAL A 346 -9.48 11.62 -28.27
N LEU A 347 -9.75 10.62 -27.43
CA LEU A 347 -11.07 10.44 -26.81
C LEU A 347 -11.58 11.67 -26.01
N PRO A 348 -10.80 12.28 -25.09
CA PRO A 348 -11.26 13.47 -24.37
C PRO A 348 -11.39 14.69 -25.29
N VAL A 349 -10.54 14.81 -26.32
CA VAL A 349 -10.62 15.91 -27.30
C VAL A 349 -11.90 15.79 -28.14
N LEU A 350 -12.26 14.60 -28.60
CA LEU A 350 -13.52 14.35 -29.30
C LEU A 350 -14.72 14.62 -28.39
N TYR A 351 -14.66 14.19 -27.13
CA TYR A 351 -15.71 14.49 -26.15
C TYR A 351 -15.87 16.00 -25.93
N GLN A 352 -14.77 16.73 -25.81
CA GLN A 352 -14.79 18.19 -25.70
C GLN A 352 -15.34 18.87 -26.96
N ALA A 353 -14.96 18.38 -28.15
CA ALA A 353 -15.50 18.89 -29.41
C ALA A 353 -17.02 18.67 -29.48
N LEU A 354 -17.51 17.49 -29.07
CA LEU A 354 -18.95 17.24 -28.98
C LEU A 354 -19.62 18.15 -27.95
N TYR A 355 -19.01 18.36 -26.80
CA TYR A 355 -19.53 19.26 -25.77
C TYR A 355 -19.67 20.70 -26.28
N SER A 356 -18.65 21.21 -26.99
CA SER A 356 -18.57 22.61 -27.42
C SER A 356 -19.26 22.90 -28.76
N LEU A 357 -19.27 21.96 -29.70
CA LEU A 357 -19.79 22.17 -31.06
C LEU A 357 -21.25 21.73 -31.24
N THR A 358 -21.80 20.97 -30.29
CA THR A 358 -23.17 20.46 -30.37
C THR A 358 -24.03 20.99 -29.20
N PRO A 359 -25.36 20.89 -29.28
CA PRO A 359 -26.26 21.23 -28.15
C PRO A 359 -26.07 20.36 -26.89
N LEU A 360 -25.14 19.40 -26.91
CA LEU A 360 -24.86 18.53 -25.79
C LEU A 360 -24.42 19.30 -24.53
N GLY A 361 -23.57 20.32 -24.67
CA GLY A 361 -23.10 21.12 -23.53
C GLY A 361 -24.24 21.85 -22.82
N SER A 362 -25.08 22.56 -23.57
CA SER A 362 -26.24 23.27 -23.02
C SER A 362 -27.28 22.31 -22.43
N TRP A 363 -27.45 21.12 -23.01
CA TRP A 363 -28.31 20.07 -22.45
C TRP A 363 -27.74 19.49 -21.15
N LEU A 364 -26.44 19.26 -21.06
CA LEU A 364 -25.78 18.74 -19.85
C LEU A 364 -25.89 19.70 -18.66
N GLU A 365 -25.82 21.01 -18.92
CA GLU A 365 -25.94 22.03 -17.89
C GLU A 365 -27.40 22.23 -17.48
N ASN A 366 -28.31 22.43 -18.45
CA ASN A 366 -29.62 23.04 -18.20
C ASN A 366 -30.85 22.15 -18.39
N ALA A 367 -30.71 20.90 -18.86
CA ALA A 367 -31.91 20.11 -19.19
C ALA A 367 -32.75 19.74 -17.95
N ASP A 368 -34.02 19.39 -18.17
CA ASP A 368 -34.90 18.89 -17.11
C ASP A 368 -34.66 17.41 -16.81
N ARG A 369 -34.77 17.00 -15.54
CA ARG A 369 -34.53 15.61 -15.08
C ARG A 369 -35.70 14.65 -15.36
N ALA A 370 -36.37 14.78 -16.51
CA ALA A 370 -37.61 14.04 -16.81
C ALA A 370 -37.39 12.55 -17.16
N SER A 371 -36.25 12.20 -17.76
CA SER A 371 -35.93 10.82 -18.18
C SER A 371 -34.80 10.22 -17.36
N PHE A 372 -34.68 8.89 -17.31
CA PHE A 372 -33.59 8.22 -16.59
C PHE A 372 -32.19 8.70 -17.04
N VAL A 373 -32.00 8.92 -18.34
CA VAL A 373 -30.74 9.44 -18.91
C VAL A 373 -30.52 10.88 -18.47
N SER A 374 -31.54 11.74 -18.53
CA SER A 374 -31.41 13.13 -18.10
C SER A 374 -31.19 13.25 -16.58
N ALA A 375 -31.80 12.36 -15.79
CA ALA A 375 -31.66 12.31 -14.34
C ALA A 375 -30.26 11.86 -13.86
N ASN A 376 -29.49 11.20 -14.74
CA ASN A 376 -28.13 10.69 -14.47
C ASN A 376 -27.08 11.22 -15.46
N ARG A 377 -27.38 12.31 -16.15
CA ARG A 377 -26.56 12.83 -17.25
C ARG A 377 -25.13 13.14 -16.82
N GLU A 378 -24.94 13.66 -15.61
CA GLU A 378 -23.63 14.00 -15.08
C GLU A 378 -22.75 12.75 -14.97
N GLY A 379 -23.26 11.69 -14.33
CA GLY A 379 -22.53 10.43 -14.15
C GLY A 379 -22.31 9.65 -15.45
N ILE A 380 -23.29 9.64 -16.35
CA ILE A 380 -23.22 8.91 -17.63
C ILE A 380 -22.22 9.56 -18.58
N PHE A 381 -22.25 10.88 -18.76
CA PHE A 381 -21.37 11.55 -19.72
C PHE A 381 -19.96 11.78 -19.16
N SER A 382 -19.81 12.01 -17.85
CA SER A 382 -18.47 12.04 -17.22
C SER A 382 -17.73 10.71 -17.31
N PHE A 383 -18.43 9.59 -17.54
CA PHE A 383 -17.82 8.28 -17.77
C PHE A 383 -16.83 8.31 -18.96
N ILE A 384 -17.10 9.09 -20.00
CA ILE A 384 -16.22 9.20 -21.19
C ILE A 384 -14.87 9.83 -20.78
N GLY A 385 -14.92 10.87 -19.96
CA GLY A 385 -13.73 11.49 -19.38
C GLY A 385 -12.97 10.53 -18.46
N TYR A 386 -13.67 9.82 -17.57
CA TYR A 386 -13.03 8.82 -16.69
C TYR A 386 -12.42 7.65 -17.47
N LEU A 387 -13.05 7.19 -18.55
CA LEU A 387 -12.48 6.20 -19.46
C LEU A 387 -11.18 6.72 -20.08
N SER A 388 -11.16 7.99 -20.50
CA SER A 388 -9.96 8.65 -21.02
C SER A 388 -8.83 8.67 -20.00
N ILE A 389 -9.11 9.11 -18.76
CA ILE A 389 -8.14 9.11 -17.65
C ILE A 389 -7.60 7.70 -17.37
N PHE A 390 -8.47 6.68 -17.40
CA PHE A 390 -8.07 5.29 -17.21
C PHE A 390 -7.12 4.82 -18.31
N LEU A 391 -7.44 5.11 -19.57
CA LEU A 391 -6.61 4.77 -20.73
C LEU A 391 -5.26 5.51 -20.71
N MET A 392 -5.23 6.80 -20.31
CA MET A 392 -3.99 7.55 -20.09
C MET A 392 -3.13 6.88 -19.00
N GLY A 393 -3.74 6.46 -17.90
CA GLY A 393 -3.07 5.69 -16.86
C GLY A 393 -2.50 4.37 -17.39
N MET A 394 -3.27 3.62 -18.18
CA MET A 394 -2.78 2.39 -18.83
C MET A 394 -1.60 2.67 -19.77
N SER A 395 -1.66 3.77 -20.52
CA SER A 395 -0.61 4.21 -21.43
C SER A 395 0.71 4.40 -20.69
N LEU A 396 0.70 5.21 -19.63
CA LEU A 396 1.85 5.39 -18.74
C LEU A 396 2.30 4.07 -18.09
N GLY A 397 1.33 3.23 -17.69
CA GLY A 397 1.59 1.90 -17.15
C GLY A 397 2.43 1.00 -18.06
N LYS A 398 2.25 1.09 -19.39
CA LYS A 398 3.08 0.33 -20.36
C LYS A 398 4.55 0.74 -20.32
N GLU A 399 4.83 1.98 -19.94
CA GLU A 399 6.20 2.51 -19.89
C GLU A 399 6.88 2.23 -18.55
N ILE A 400 6.16 2.38 -17.44
CA ILE A 400 6.76 2.31 -16.10
C ILE A 400 6.84 0.89 -15.53
N LEU A 401 5.90 0.02 -15.86
CA LEU A 401 5.80 -1.31 -15.24
C LEU A 401 6.83 -2.34 -15.71
N PRO A 402 7.24 -2.41 -16.99
CA PRO A 402 8.29 -3.31 -17.42
C PRO A 402 9.56 -3.12 -16.60
N ASP A 403 10.41 -4.13 -16.48
CA ASP A 403 11.68 -3.99 -15.78
C ASP A 403 12.69 -3.22 -16.67
N ALA A 404 13.49 -2.32 -16.07
CA ALA A 404 14.58 -1.59 -16.73
C ALA A 404 15.91 -2.08 -16.14
N PRO A 405 16.56 -3.07 -16.76
CA PRO A 405 17.77 -3.68 -16.23
C PRO A 405 18.98 -2.74 -16.28
N THR A 406 19.13 -2.00 -17.38
CA THR A 406 20.31 -1.15 -17.59
C THR A 406 20.08 0.28 -17.09
N PHE A 407 21.17 1.00 -16.83
CA PHE A 407 21.12 2.43 -16.51
C PHE A 407 20.46 3.24 -17.64
N GLU A 408 20.77 2.92 -18.89
CA GLU A 408 20.20 3.62 -20.03
C GLU A 408 18.69 3.38 -20.14
N ASP A 409 18.21 2.16 -19.89
CA ASP A 409 16.77 1.87 -19.85
C ASP A 409 16.04 2.66 -18.75
N ARG A 410 16.66 2.79 -17.57
CA ARG A 410 16.10 3.59 -16.45
C ARG A 410 16.05 5.07 -16.80
N ARG A 411 17.13 5.61 -17.38
CA ARG A 411 17.23 7.00 -17.83
C ARG A 411 16.22 7.29 -18.95
N MET A 412 16.16 6.45 -19.97
CA MET A 412 15.21 6.60 -21.08
C MET A 412 13.77 6.53 -20.59
N ARG A 413 13.48 5.70 -19.59
CA ARG A 413 12.17 5.68 -18.93
C ARG A 413 11.85 6.99 -18.23
N LEU A 414 12.78 7.57 -17.47
CA LEU A 414 12.58 8.87 -16.82
C LEU A 414 12.30 9.98 -17.85
N VAL A 415 13.01 9.97 -18.98
CA VAL A 415 12.77 10.89 -20.11
C VAL A 415 11.42 10.64 -20.76
N SER A 416 11.01 9.38 -20.95
CA SER A 416 9.71 9.03 -21.53
C SER A 416 8.56 9.48 -20.64
N VAL A 417 8.65 9.25 -19.32
CA VAL A 417 7.64 9.71 -18.37
C VAL A 417 7.58 11.24 -18.33
N LEU A 418 8.73 11.92 -18.41
CA LEU A 418 8.79 13.37 -18.49
C LEU A 418 8.11 13.89 -19.77
N SER A 419 8.32 13.25 -20.92
CA SER A 419 7.69 13.66 -22.17
C SER A 419 6.17 13.47 -22.15
N VAL A 420 5.67 12.42 -21.49
CA VAL A 420 4.23 12.22 -21.25
C VAL A 420 3.68 13.34 -20.36
N TRP A 421 4.39 13.71 -19.29
CA TRP A 421 3.99 14.83 -18.44
C TRP A 421 3.95 16.16 -19.20
N VAL A 422 5.01 16.49 -19.95
CA VAL A 422 5.08 17.72 -20.77
C VAL A 422 3.93 17.75 -21.76
N THR A 423 3.64 16.62 -22.43
CA THR A 423 2.54 16.52 -23.38
C THR A 423 1.19 16.80 -22.70
N ALA A 424 0.92 16.16 -21.56
CA ALA A 424 -0.31 16.38 -20.81
C ALA A 424 -0.44 17.84 -20.31
N PHE A 425 0.67 18.44 -19.85
CA PHE A 425 0.70 19.83 -19.41
C PHE A 425 0.43 20.81 -20.56
N ILE A 426 1.06 20.60 -21.73
CA ILE A 426 0.82 21.41 -22.93
C ILE A 426 -0.64 21.25 -23.39
N SER A 427 -1.18 20.03 -23.41
CA SER A 427 -2.58 19.79 -23.76
C SER A 427 -3.56 20.48 -22.81
N TYR A 428 -3.28 20.47 -21.50
CA TYR A 428 -4.02 21.24 -20.51
C TYR A 428 -3.92 22.74 -20.79
N ALA A 429 -2.70 23.28 -20.92
CA ALA A 429 -2.47 24.71 -21.12
C ALA A 429 -3.12 25.21 -22.42
N LEU A 430 -3.12 24.41 -23.49
CA LEU A 430 -3.82 24.72 -24.73
C LEU A 430 -5.34 24.80 -24.51
N ALA A 431 -5.93 23.84 -23.79
CA ALA A 431 -7.36 23.83 -23.53
C ALA A 431 -7.81 24.99 -22.62
N ASP A 432 -7.02 25.28 -21.59
CA ASP A 432 -7.33 26.31 -20.58
C ASP A 432 -7.05 27.72 -21.11
N PHE A 433 -5.82 28.01 -21.59
CA PHE A 433 -5.42 29.36 -21.98
C PHE A 433 -5.79 29.73 -23.41
N VAL A 434 -5.77 28.79 -24.37
CA VAL A 434 -6.01 29.11 -25.78
C VAL A 434 -7.49 28.94 -26.14
N LEU A 435 -8.13 27.89 -25.66
CA LEU A 435 -9.55 27.63 -25.93
C LEU A 435 -10.49 28.25 -24.87
N GLY A 436 -9.94 28.73 -23.74
CA GLY A 436 -10.74 29.34 -22.65
C GLY A 436 -11.66 28.34 -21.94
N VAL A 437 -11.36 27.04 -22.00
CA VAL A 437 -12.18 25.98 -21.40
C VAL A 437 -11.61 25.60 -20.04
N GLY A 438 -12.29 26.01 -18.97
CA GLY A 438 -11.89 25.65 -17.61
C GLY A 438 -12.09 24.16 -17.29
N PRO A 439 -11.32 23.58 -16.36
CA PRO A 439 -11.48 22.20 -15.94
C PRO A 439 -12.79 21.99 -15.15
N SER A 440 -13.51 20.91 -15.47
CA SER A 440 -14.72 20.50 -14.76
C SER A 440 -14.66 19.03 -14.37
N ARG A 441 -14.63 18.77 -13.06
CA ARG A 441 -14.75 17.41 -12.51
C ARG A 441 -16.12 16.79 -12.82
N ARG A 442 -17.20 17.57 -12.67
CA ARG A 442 -18.59 17.14 -12.83
C ARG A 442 -18.84 16.49 -14.18
N PHE A 443 -18.31 17.09 -15.24
CA PHE A 443 -18.44 16.57 -16.61
C PHE A 443 -17.22 15.76 -17.06
N ALA A 444 -16.14 15.71 -16.25
CA ALA A 444 -14.85 15.12 -16.60
C ALA A 444 -14.37 15.56 -18.00
N ASN A 445 -14.36 16.87 -18.23
CA ASN A 445 -14.04 17.45 -19.54
C ASN A 445 -12.54 17.30 -19.91
N ALA A 446 -12.16 17.71 -21.13
CA ALA A 446 -10.78 17.51 -21.59
C ALA A 446 -9.70 18.19 -20.73
N PRO A 447 -9.83 19.48 -20.35
CA PRO A 447 -8.87 20.11 -19.44
C PRO A 447 -8.74 19.36 -18.12
N TYR A 448 -9.85 18.91 -17.52
CA TYR A 448 -9.81 18.09 -16.31
C TYR A 448 -9.04 16.77 -16.51
N CYS A 449 -9.26 16.06 -17.62
CA CYS A 449 -8.56 14.83 -17.94
C CYS A 449 -7.04 15.03 -18.07
N PHE A 450 -6.62 16.06 -18.81
CA PHE A 450 -5.21 16.39 -19.00
C PHE A 450 -4.55 16.88 -17.71
N TRP A 451 -5.26 17.68 -16.91
CA TRP A 451 -4.81 18.12 -15.60
C TRP A 451 -4.54 16.94 -14.67
N VAL A 452 -5.51 16.04 -14.52
CA VAL A 452 -5.38 14.84 -13.67
C VAL A 452 -4.23 13.95 -14.16
N ALA A 453 -4.14 13.69 -15.47
CA ALA A 453 -3.09 12.86 -16.03
C ALA A 453 -1.70 13.51 -15.85
N GLY A 454 -1.57 14.81 -16.12
CA GLY A 454 -0.36 15.58 -15.91
C GLY A 454 0.07 15.56 -14.46
N PHE A 455 -0.83 15.90 -13.53
CA PHE A 455 -0.55 15.90 -12.10
C PHE A 455 -0.02 14.53 -11.61
N ASN A 456 -0.73 13.45 -11.93
CA ASN A 456 -0.33 12.11 -11.49
C ASN A 456 0.96 11.61 -12.14
N THR A 457 1.21 11.97 -13.41
CA THR A 457 2.46 11.66 -14.10
C THR A 457 3.64 12.42 -13.47
N ALA A 458 3.45 13.69 -13.10
CA ALA A 458 4.46 14.49 -12.40
C ALA A 458 4.83 13.86 -11.05
N MET A 459 3.83 13.46 -10.25
CA MET A 459 4.05 12.79 -8.97
C MET A 459 4.86 11.50 -9.15
N LEU A 460 4.45 10.62 -10.08
CA LEU A 460 5.17 9.38 -10.39
C LEU A 460 6.61 9.65 -10.85
N TRP A 461 6.81 10.65 -11.70
CA TRP A 461 8.14 11.05 -12.15
C TRP A 461 9.04 11.48 -10.98
N LEU A 462 8.51 12.29 -10.05
CA LEU A 462 9.25 12.71 -8.86
C LEU A 462 9.61 11.54 -7.94
N TYR A 463 8.69 10.59 -7.69
CA TYR A 463 9.02 9.40 -6.90
C TYR A 463 10.11 8.55 -7.58
N MET A 464 10.04 8.40 -8.90
CA MET A 464 11.06 7.68 -9.67
C MET A 464 12.42 8.39 -9.61
N LEU A 465 12.45 9.73 -9.67
CA LEU A 465 13.67 10.50 -9.50
C LEU A 465 14.27 10.36 -8.09
N ILE A 466 13.43 10.41 -7.05
CA ILE A 466 13.88 10.21 -5.66
C ILE A 466 14.52 8.83 -5.50
N GLU A 467 13.87 7.79 -6.03
CA GLU A 467 14.43 6.44 -6.00
C GLU A 467 15.72 6.34 -6.81
N GLU A 468 15.80 6.90 -8.02
CA GLU A 468 17.03 6.84 -8.81
C GLU A 468 18.16 7.65 -8.13
N ASP A 469 17.91 8.83 -7.57
CA ASP A 469 18.94 9.67 -6.91
C ASP A 469 19.49 9.03 -5.62
N VAL A 470 18.63 8.42 -4.80
CA VAL A 470 19.04 7.77 -3.55
C VAL A 470 19.58 6.39 -3.84
N ASP A 471 18.86 5.60 -4.63
CA ASP A 471 19.22 4.23 -4.84
C ASP A 471 20.43 4.10 -5.76
N SER A 472 20.67 4.96 -6.77
CA SER A 472 21.87 4.93 -7.65
C SER A 472 23.20 4.95 -6.91
N LYS A 473 23.20 5.46 -5.68
CA LYS A 473 24.40 5.64 -4.85
C LYS A 473 24.68 4.47 -3.89
N LEU A 474 23.72 3.55 -3.74
CA LEU A 474 23.92 2.33 -2.97
C LEU A 474 24.90 1.42 -3.73
N PRO A 475 25.95 0.87 -3.08
CA PRO A 475 26.54 -0.37 -3.57
C PRO A 475 25.42 -1.42 -3.60
N PRO A 476 25.37 -2.33 -4.58
CA PRO A 476 24.47 -3.47 -4.49
C PRO A 476 25.01 -4.42 -3.41
N PRO A 477 24.26 -4.64 -2.33
CA PRO A 477 24.20 -6.00 -1.84
C PRO A 477 22.74 -6.39 -1.49
N MET A 478 22.21 -7.42 -2.11
CA MET A 478 22.17 -8.74 -1.45
C MET A 478 21.51 -9.76 -2.38
N ALA A 479 22.35 -10.72 -2.78
CA ALA A 479 22.02 -11.99 -3.39
C ALA A 479 20.68 -12.56 -2.91
N ARG A 480 19.86 -13.01 -3.88
CA ARG A 480 18.77 -14.00 -3.72
C ARG A 480 17.59 -13.65 -2.77
N THR A 481 17.68 -12.64 -1.88
CA THR A 481 16.64 -12.35 -0.86
C THR A 481 15.97 -10.97 -0.96
N GLY A 482 16.48 -10.05 -1.80
CA GLY A 482 15.95 -8.68 -1.91
C GLY A 482 16.39 -7.77 -0.76
N ARG A 483 16.18 -6.45 -0.92
CA ARG A 483 16.46 -5.43 0.10
C ARG A 483 15.71 -5.73 1.41
N PRO A 484 16.26 -5.34 2.59
CA PRO A 484 15.62 -5.62 3.86
C PRO A 484 14.22 -4.99 3.93
N ARG A 485 13.30 -5.66 4.63
CA ARG A 485 11.94 -5.17 4.81
C ARG A 485 11.93 -3.79 5.47
N GLY A 486 11.11 -2.89 4.95
CA GLY A 486 11.02 -1.50 5.43
C GLY A 486 12.06 -0.56 4.81
N TYR A 487 12.82 -1.00 3.80
CA TYR A 487 13.70 -0.12 3.03
C TYR A 487 13.01 0.52 1.81
N ASP A 488 12.27 -0.28 1.04
CA ASP A 488 11.66 0.17 -0.22
C ASP A 488 10.33 0.88 -0.03
N VAL A 489 9.57 0.51 1.01
CA VAL A 489 8.25 1.08 1.30
C VAL A 489 8.12 1.26 2.81
N PRO A 490 7.67 2.44 3.30
CA PRO A 490 7.38 2.68 4.71
C PRO A 490 6.30 1.73 5.23
N ALA A 491 6.33 1.39 6.52
CA ALA A 491 5.35 0.48 7.12
C ALA A 491 3.92 1.03 7.05
N ILE A 492 3.73 2.33 7.31
CA ILE A 492 2.43 3.01 7.24
C ILE A 492 1.87 2.97 5.81
N LEU A 493 2.69 3.36 4.82
CA LEU A 493 2.25 3.40 3.43
C LEU A 493 2.00 2.00 2.86
N GLU A 494 2.82 1.02 3.22
CA GLU A 494 2.62 -0.38 2.83
C GLU A 494 1.28 -0.91 3.40
N ALA A 495 0.97 -0.60 4.65
CA ALA A 495 -0.27 -0.97 5.32
C ALA A 495 -1.51 -0.37 4.62
N VAL A 496 -1.45 0.91 4.26
CA VAL A 496 -2.54 1.61 3.56
C VAL A 496 -2.76 1.05 2.15
N ASN A 497 -1.69 0.72 1.42
CA ASN A 497 -1.77 0.27 0.03
C ASN A 497 -2.25 -1.19 -0.15
N ILE A 498 -1.93 -2.11 0.79
CA ILE A 498 -2.28 -3.54 0.66
C ILE A 498 -3.79 -3.76 0.48
N ASN A 499 -4.62 -3.00 1.19
CA ASN A 499 -6.09 -3.12 1.15
C ASN A 499 -6.76 -1.76 0.91
N SER A 500 -6.31 -1.00 -0.10
CA SER A 500 -6.73 0.37 -0.33
C SER A 500 -8.26 0.56 -0.36
N LEU A 501 -9.02 -0.33 -1.02
CA LEU A 501 -10.49 -0.26 -1.05
C LEU A 501 -11.11 -0.40 0.36
N THR A 502 -10.63 -1.36 1.15
CA THR A 502 -11.13 -1.60 2.52
C THR A 502 -10.75 -0.47 3.47
N THR A 503 -9.58 0.14 3.27
CA THR A 503 -9.14 1.35 3.97
C THR A 503 -10.08 2.50 3.65
N PHE A 504 -10.38 2.74 2.38
CA PHE A 504 -11.31 3.78 1.94
C PHE A 504 -12.72 3.59 2.50
N LEU A 505 -13.28 2.38 2.41
CA LEU A 505 -14.63 2.11 2.93
C LEU A 505 -14.74 2.36 4.43
N VAL A 506 -13.72 1.97 5.21
CA VAL A 506 -13.74 2.24 6.65
C VAL A 506 -13.47 3.68 6.99
N ALA A 507 -12.62 4.37 6.23
CA ALA A 507 -12.48 5.81 6.37
C ALA A 507 -13.84 6.52 6.21
N ASN A 508 -14.62 6.16 5.18
CA ASN A 508 -15.97 6.71 4.98
C ASN A 508 -16.95 6.38 6.13
N LEU A 509 -16.93 5.14 6.64
CA LEU A 509 -17.77 4.77 7.79
C LEU A 509 -17.37 5.52 9.07
N LEU A 510 -16.06 5.67 9.31
CA LEU A 510 -15.53 6.42 10.44
C LEU A 510 -15.85 7.92 10.33
N THR A 511 -15.82 8.49 9.13
CA THR A 511 -16.27 9.88 8.90
C THR A 511 -17.74 10.04 9.32
N GLY A 512 -18.61 9.13 8.89
CA GLY A 512 -20.01 9.12 9.32
C GLY A 512 -20.15 9.01 10.83
N ALA A 513 -19.36 8.15 11.48
CA ALA A 513 -19.35 8.01 12.94
C ALA A 513 -18.90 9.30 13.65
N VAL A 514 -17.83 9.95 13.18
CA VAL A 514 -17.35 11.21 13.75
C VAL A 514 -18.41 12.31 13.61
N ASN A 515 -19.07 12.42 12.46
CA ASN A 515 -20.11 13.42 12.22
C ASN A 515 -21.39 13.20 13.06
N MET A 516 -21.62 11.98 13.56
CA MET A 516 -22.70 11.69 14.51
C MET A 516 -22.29 11.92 15.98
N LEU A 517 -20.99 11.78 16.29
CA LEU A 517 -20.46 11.91 17.66
C LEU A 517 -20.07 13.34 18.01
N PHE A 518 -19.65 14.13 17.03
CA PHE A 518 -19.13 15.48 17.22
C PHE A 518 -19.80 16.46 16.27
N GLU A 519 -20.12 17.64 16.79
CA GLU A 519 -20.50 18.79 15.96
C GLU A 519 -19.23 19.43 15.38
N THR A 520 -18.76 18.88 14.27
CA THR A 520 -17.47 19.20 13.64
C THR A 520 -17.27 20.69 13.33
N LEU A 521 -18.36 21.42 13.05
CA LEU A 521 -18.35 22.87 12.80
C LEU A 521 -18.22 23.72 14.07
N LEU A 522 -18.51 23.17 15.24
CA LEU A 522 -18.41 23.86 16.53
C LEU A 522 -17.14 23.49 17.29
N CYS A 523 -16.41 22.46 16.84
CA CYS A 523 -15.14 22.05 17.42
C CYS A 523 -14.10 23.18 17.34
N GLY A 524 -13.41 23.44 18.45
CA GLY A 524 -12.26 24.34 18.47
C GLY A 524 -11.08 23.78 17.66
N PRO A 525 -10.08 24.61 17.27
CA PRO A 525 -8.96 24.14 16.46
C PRO A 525 -8.19 22.95 17.06
N LEU A 526 -7.95 22.98 18.38
CA LEU A 526 -7.24 21.91 19.08
C LEU A 526 -8.02 20.58 19.06
N GLU A 527 -9.34 20.64 19.27
CA GLU A 527 -10.23 19.49 19.22
C GLU A 527 -10.29 18.91 17.82
N ALA A 528 -10.44 19.77 16.80
CA ALA A 528 -10.42 19.37 15.40
C ALA A 528 -9.11 18.66 15.02
N TYR A 529 -7.96 19.21 15.42
CA TYR A 529 -6.67 18.56 15.16
C TYR A 529 -6.53 17.21 15.88
N ALA A 530 -7.00 17.10 17.13
CA ALA A 530 -6.96 15.85 17.88
C ALA A 530 -7.84 14.76 17.23
N ILE A 531 -9.06 15.11 16.81
CA ILE A 531 -9.99 14.19 16.14
C ILE A 531 -9.41 13.72 14.80
N LEU A 532 -8.91 14.64 13.98
CA LEU A 532 -8.29 14.32 12.69
C LEU A 532 -7.05 13.42 12.87
N ALA A 533 -6.19 13.72 13.85
CA ALA A 533 -5.00 12.92 14.13
C ALA A 533 -5.36 11.50 14.60
N ALA A 534 -6.36 11.37 15.48
CA ALA A 534 -6.90 10.09 15.91
C ALA A 534 -7.47 9.30 14.73
N PHE A 535 -8.22 9.96 13.84
CA PHE A 535 -8.79 9.35 12.64
C PHE A 535 -7.71 8.80 11.70
N VAL A 536 -6.71 9.61 11.34
CA VAL A 536 -5.63 9.18 10.44
C VAL A 536 -4.82 8.04 11.06
N THR A 537 -4.57 8.10 12.36
CA THR A 537 -3.87 7.04 13.08
C THR A 537 -4.70 5.74 13.10
N ALA A 538 -6.01 5.81 13.30
CA ALA A 538 -6.89 4.64 13.26
C ALA A 538 -6.93 3.99 11.86
N VAL A 539 -6.99 4.81 10.81
CA VAL A 539 -6.96 4.36 9.41
C VAL A 539 -5.61 3.68 9.10
N ALA A 540 -4.50 4.27 9.53
CA ALA A 540 -3.15 3.70 9.37
C ALA A 540 -2.96 2.40 10.17
N ALA A 541 -3.38 2.38 11.44
CA ALA A 541 -3.25 1.24 12.35
C ALA A 541 -4.06 0.02 11.88
N ARG A 542 -5.26 0.23 11.32
CA ARG A 542 -6.07 -0.86 10.76
C ARG A 542 -5.39 -1.53 9.56
N GLY A 543 -4.70 -0.77 8.71
CA GLY A 543 -3.89 -1.34 7.63
C GLY A 543 -2.80 -2.28 8.16
N VAL A 544 -2.23 -1.96 9.32
CA VAL A 544 -1.22 -2.79 10.00
C VAL A 544 -1.85 -4.03 10.65
N HIS A 545 -3.01 -3.89 11.30
CA HIS A 545 -3.71 -4.99 11.98
C HIS A 545 -4.28 -6.04 11.01
N LEU A 546 -4.89 -5.62 9.89
CA LEU A 546 -5.39 -6.54 8.85
C LEU A 546 -4.28 -7.40 8.23
N ARG A 547 -3.03 -6.90 8.23
CA ARG A 547 -1.86 -7.66 7.77
C ARG A 547 -1.50 -8.81 8.72
N GLN A 548 -1.81 -8.70 10.01
CA GLN A 548 -1.59 -9.75 10.99
C GLN A 548 -2.70 -10.81 10.95
N ILE A 549 -3.93 -10.39 10.63
CA ILE A 549 -5.12 -11.27 10.64
C ILE A 549 -5.33 -12.01 9.31
N MET A 550 -4.99 -11.42 8.16
CA MET A 550 -5.15 -12.07 6.86
C MET A 550 -3.84 -12.73 6.41
N PRO A 551 -3.65 -14.07 6.55
CA PRO A 551 -2.63 -14.75 5.79
C PRO A 551 -2.89 -14.48 4.31
N LYS A 552 -1.82 -14.19 3.54
CA LYS A 552 -1.92 -14.01 2.08
C LYS A 552 -2.79 -15.13 1.52
N VAL A 553 -3.99 -14.78 1.03
CA VAL A 553 -4.85 -15.72 0.30
C VAL A 553 -4.01 -16.18 -0.89
N LYS A 554 -3.42 -17.37 -0.79
CA LYS A 554 -2.66 -17.96 -1.88
C LYS A 554 -3.62 -18.05 -3.05
N SER A 555 -3.36 -17.27 -4.10
CA SER A 555 -4.30 -17.19 -5.23
C SER A 555 -4.58 -18.59 -5.75
N SER A 556 -5.86 -18.86 -6.04
CA SER A 556 -6.36 -20.11 -6.61
C SER A 556 -5.65 -20.55 -7.89
N LYS A 557 -4.87 -19.66 -8.51
CA LYS A 557 -4.11 -19.87 -9.74
C LYS A 557 -2.94 -20.84 -9.55
N TRP A 558 -2.29 -20.86 -8.37
CA TRP A 558 -1.15 -21.75 -8.11
C TRP A 558 -1.58 -23.19 -7.84
N ARG A 559 -2.77 -23.38 -7.27
CA ARG A 559 -3.40 -24.71 -7.10
C ARG A 559 -3.78 -25.36 -8.45
N ARG A 560 -3.72 -24.62 -9.56
CA ARG A 560 -4.05 -25.06 -10.93
C ARG A 560 -2.84 -25.27 -11.83
N GLN A 561 -1.62 -25.12 -11.32
CA GLN A 561 -0.43 -25.41 -12.12
C GLN A 561 -0.39 -26.93 -12.34
N ALA A 562 -0.35 -27.35 -13.62
CA ALA A 562 -0.33 -28.76 -13.98
C ALA A 562 0.81 -29.46 -13.23
N PRO A 563 0.54 -30.64 -12.65
CA PRO A 563 1.55 -31.36 -11.91
C PRO A 563 2.72 -31.76 -12.84
N PRO A 564 3.97 -31.73 -12.36
CA PRO A 564 5.12 -32.21 -13.12
C PRO A 564 5.04 -33.72 -13.43
N GLU A 565 5.85 -34.17 -14.38
CA GLU A 565 6.00 -35.58 -14.74
C GLU A 565 6.33 -36.46 -13.51
N GLY A 566 5.69 -37.63 -13.41
CA GLY A 566 5.79 -38.55 -12.26
C GLY A 566 4.78 -38.31 -11.13
N TRP A 567 3.92 -37.28 -11.22
CA TRP A 567 2.91 -37.02 -10.18
C TRP A 567 1.84 -38.12 -10.06
N ASP A 568 1.41 -38.69 -11.18
CA ASP A 568 0.32 -39.68 -11.18
C ASP A 568 0.68 -40.96 -10.42
N GLU A 569 1.97 -41.28 -10.29
CA GLU A 569 2.47 -42.43 -9.53
C GLU A 569 2.42 -42.21 -8.00
N ILE A 570 2.70 -40.99 -7.54
CA ILE A 570 2.74 -40.67 -6.10
C ILE A 570 1.39 -40.19 -5.55
N LYS A 571 0.52 -39.69 -6.44
CA LYS A 571 -0.79 -39.12 -6.11
C LYS A 571 -1.69 -40.06 -5.30
N PRO A 572 -1.82 -41.37 -5.60
CA PRO A 572 -2.68 -42.27 -4.83
C PRO A 572 -2.27 -42.33 -3.35
N THR A 573 -0.97 -42.50 -3.09
CA THR A 573 -0.41 -42.56 -1.73
C THR A 573 -0.58 -41.25 -0.98
N LEU A 574 -0.36 -40.10 -1.66
CA LEU A 574 -0.58 -38.79 -1.04
C LEU A 574 -2.06 -38.54 -0.71
N THR A 575 -2.98 -39.03 -1.57
CA THR A 575 -4.42 -38.96 -1.34
C THR A 575 -4.84 -39.81 -0.14
N GLU A 576 -4.22 -40.98 0.03
CA GLU A 576 -4.43 -41.83 1.21
C GLU A 576 -4.00 -41.13 2.51
N PHE A 577 -2.86 -40.43 2.51
CA PHE A 577 -2.44 -39.62 3.66
C PHE A 577 -3.37 -38.45 3.95
N GLU A 578 -3.91 -37.79 2.92
CA GLU A 578 -4.91 -36.74 3.08
C GLU A 578 -6.22 -37.27 3.66
N GLN A 579 -6.66 -38.45 3.22
CA GLN A 579 -7.84 -39.10 3.78
C GLN A 579 -7.61 -39.46 5.25
N LYS A 580 -6.49 -40.13 5.58
CA LYS A 580 -6.11 -40.42 6.97
C LYS A 580 -6.04 -39.17 7.84
N MET A 581 -5.57 -38.05 7.29
CA MET A 581 -5.49 -36.77 8.00
C MET A 581 -6.89 -36.24 8.32
N ARG A 582 -7.82 -36.27 7.36
CA ARG A 582 -9.24 -35.89 7.58
C ARG A 582 -9.92 -36.80 8.61
N ASP A 583 -9.67 -38.10 8.54
CA ASP A 583 -10.26 -39.06 9.48
C ASP A 583 -9.72 -38.82 10.91
N ALA A 584 -8.42 -38.51 11.05
CA ALA A 584 -7.80 -38.17 12.33
C ALA A 584 -8.28 -36.82 12.89
N GLU A 585 -8.60 -35.84 12.04
CA GLU A 585 -9.17 -34.55 12.45
C GLU A 585 -10.63 -34.69 12.94
N ASN A 586 -11.39 -35.63 12.35
CA ASN A 586 -12.77 -35.91 12.70
C ASN A 586 -12.94 -36.95 13.83
N GLU A 587 -11.84 -37.55 14.30
CA GLU A 587 -11.88 -38.56 15.35
C GLU A 587 -12.39 -37.96 16.67
N SER A 588 -13.33 -38.65 17.33
CA SER A 588 -13.89 -38.16 18.60
C SER A 588 -12.80 -38.05 19.66
N THR A 589 -12.77 -36.93 20.37
CA THR A 589 -11.83 -36.68 21.49
C THR A 589 -12.28 -37.30 22.81
N ALA A 590 -13.43 -37.96 22.84
CA ALA A 590 -13.99 -38.61 24.03
C ALA A 590 -13.06 -39.74 24.51
N GLY A 591 -12.63 -39.68 25.78
CA GLY A 591 -11.75 -40.68 26.40
C GLY A 591 -10.24 -40.49 26.15
N LYS A 592 -9.82 -39.46 25.38
CA LYS A 592 -8.40 -39.14 25.15
C LYS A 592 -7.95 -37.97 26.02
N ARG A 593 -6.65 -37.95 26.40
CA ARG A 593 -6.06 -36.75 26.99
C ARG A 593 -6.07 -35.62 25.96
N LYS A 594 -6.23 -34.36 26.39
CA LYS A 594 -6.25 -33.18 25.50
C LYS A 594 -5.04 -33.09 24.56
N VAL A 595 -3.89 -33.63 24.98
CA VAL A 595 -2.67 -33.66 24.18
C VAL A 595 -2.63 -34.83 23.19
N GLU A 596 -3.33 -35.93 23.47
CA GLU A 596 -3.38 -37.12 22.62
C GLU A 596 -4.24 -36.94 21.39
N SER A 597 -5.21 -36.01 21.42
CA SER A 597 -6.10 -35.76 20.30
C SER A 597 -5.35 -35.29 19.05
N THR A 598 -4.17 -34.68 19.19
CA THR A 598 -3.37 -34.19 18.06
C THR A 598 -2.27 -35.15 17.61
N TRP A 599 -2.00 -36.23 18.36
CA TRP A 599 -0.89 -37.13 18.07
C TRP A 599 -1.05 -37.87 16.73
N SER A 600 -2.27 -38.33 16.43
CA SER A 600 -2.59 -38.96 15.15
C SER A 600 -2.28 -38.03 13.96
N VAL A 601 -2.70 -36.76 14.06
CA VAL A 601 -2.44 -35.74 13.04
C VAL A 601 -0.94 -35.50 12.86
N MET A 602 -0.20 -35.34 13.95
CA MET A 602 1.26 -35.13 13.93
C MET A 602 2.01 -36.32 13.33
N ARG A 603 1.57 -37.55 13.62
CA ARG A 603 2.15 -38.78 13.06
C ARG A 603 1.94 -38.87 11.56
N ILE A 604 0.73 -38.59 11.07
CA ILE A 604 0.42 -38.60 9.64
C ILE A 604 1.20 -37.50 8.91
N HIS A 605 1.28 -36.29 9.50
CA HIS A 605 2.09 -35.20 8.95
C HIS A 605 3.57 -35.58 8.80
N HIS A 606 4.15 -36.23 9.83
CA HIS A 606 5.50 -36.75 9.79
C HIS A 606 5.66 -37.83 8.69
N GLN A 607 4.76 -38.81 8.65
CA GLN A 607 4.79 -39.90 7.65
C GLN A 607 4.69 -39.37 6.22
N ARG A 608 3.76 -38.45 5.95
CA ARG A 608 3.60 -37.82 4.63
C ARG A 608 4.84 -37.06 4.20
N SER A 609 5.43 -36.29 5.11
CA SER A 609 6.69 -35.57 4.85
C SER A 609 7.86 -36.53 4.64
N ARG A 610 7.90 -37.64 5.38
CA ARG A 610 8.95 -38.65 5.28
C ARG A 610 8.88 -39.45 3.98
N TYR A 611 7.66 -39.78 3.53
CA TYR A 611 7.43 -40.40 2.23
C TYR A 611 8.05 -39.58 1.09
N ILE A 612 7.80 -38.27 1.06
CA ILE A 612 8.39 -37.37 0.04
C ILE A 612 9.92 -37.26 0.20
N PHE A 613 10.42 -37.24 1.43
CA PHE A 613 11.85 -37.23 1.70
C PHE A 613 12.55 -38.49 1.18
N ASP A 614 12.03 -39.66 1.51
CA ASP A 614 12.61 -40.95 1.13
C ASP A 614 12.55 -41.14 -0.40
N LEU A 615 11.46 -40.71 -1.07
CA LEU A 615 11.34 -40.76 -2.53
C LEU A 615 12.40 -39.92 -3.25
N TYR A 616 12.79 -38.77 -2.69
CA TYR A 616 13.75 -37.88 -3.34
C TYR A 616 15.19 -38.13 -2.91
N TYR A 617 15.46 -38.28 -1.61
CA TYR A 617 16.82 -38.36 -1.07
C TYR A 617 17.34 -39.78 -0.88
N SER A 618 16.47 -40.76 -0.65
CA SER A 618 16.90 -42.14 -0.36
C SER A 618 16.75 -43.06 -1.55
N ARG A 619 15.66 -42.91 -2.31
CA ARG A 619 15.34 -43.77 -3.46
C ARG A 619 15.52 -43.08 -4.82
N GLU A 620 15.65 -41.76 -4.84
CA GLU A 620 15.84 -40.94 -6.06
C GLU A 620 14.79 -41.19 -7.17
N LEU A 621 13.56 -41.55 -6.79
CA LEU A 621 12.46 -41.91 -7.70
C LEU A 621 11.69 -40.71 -8.26
N ILE A 622 11.85 -39.52 -7.69
CA ILE A 622 11.15 -38.31 -8.14
C ILE A 622 12.12 -37.22 -8.57
N THR A 623 11.74 -36.45 -9.59
CA THR A 623 12.55 -35.33 -10.09
C THR A 623 12.60 -34.19 -9.07
N GLN A 624 13.65 -33.36 -9.13
CA GLN A 624 13.75 -32.15 -8.30
C GLN A 624 12.54 -31.21 -8.51
N GLN A 625 12.01 -31.13 -9.73
CA GLN A 625 10.82 -30.33 -10.04
C GLN A 625 9.57 -30.83 -9.31
N LEU A 626 9.35 -32.16 -9.32
CA LEU A 626 8.22 -32.79 -8.61
C LEU A 626 8.38 -32.67 -7.08
N TYR A 627 9.59 -32.85 -6.56
CA TYR A 627 9.89 -32.64 -5.15
C TYR A 627 9.59 -31.20 -4.70
N GLU A 628 10.06 -30.20 -5.45
CA GLU A 628 9.76 -28.79 -5.15
C GLU A 628 8.27 -28.46 -5.26
N TYR A 629 7.57 -29.05 -6.22
CA TYR A 629 6.12 -28.93 -6.36
C TYR A 629 5.40 -29.46 -5.13
N CYS A 630 5.77 -30.67 -4.65
CA CYS A 630 5.19 -31.28 -3.46
C CYS A 630 5.38 -30.40 -2.21
N LEU A 631 6.57 -29.83 -2.01
CA LEU A 631 6.85 -28.92 -0.89
C LEU A 631 6.09 -27.59 -1.00
N LYS A 632 5.97 -27.03 -2.21
CA LYS A 632 5.27 -25.74 -2.43
C LYS A 632 3.76 -25.88 -2.22
N ASN A 633 3.18 -27.03 -2.57
CA ASN A 633 1.77 -27.34 -2.38
C ASN A 633 1.42 -27.88 -0.98
N GLY A 634 2.40 -28.06 -0.10
CA GLY A 634 2.17 -28.46 1.29
C GLY A 634 1.98 -29.96 1.51
N HIS A 635 2.32 -30.79 0.51
CA HIS A 635 2.34 -32.25 0.70
C HIS A 635 3.48 -32.67 1.63
N GLY A 636 4.57 -31.89 1.76
CA GLY A 636 5.65 -32.13 2.71
C GLY A 636 6.14 -30.87 3.43
N ASP A 637 6.62 -31.01 4.67
CA ASP A 637 7.15 -29.91 5.47
C ASP A 637 8.63 -29.64 5.16
N ARG A 638 8.90 -28.51 4.50
CA ARG A 638 10.25 -28.06 4.14
C ARG A 638 11.17 -27.91 5.34
N ASN A 639 10.66 -27.40 6.46
CA ASN A 639 11.47 -27.10 7.64
C ASN A 639 11.85 -28.40 8.37
N LEU A 640 10.92 -29.35 8.47
CA LEU A 640 11.18 -30.66 9.05
C LEU A 640 12.21 -31.44 8.21
N ILE A 641 12.03 -31.47 6.88
CA ILE A 641 12.96 -32.10 5.96
C ILE A 641 14.36 -31.46 6.04
N ALA A 642 14.44 -30.14 6.17
CA ALA A 642 15.71 -29.45 6.35
C ALA A 642 16.45 -29.89 7.64
N LYS A 643 15.72 -30.36 8.67
CA LYS A 643 16.32 -30.91 9.88
C LYS A 643 16.80 -32.35 9.69
N TRP A 644 16.06 -33.20 8.98
CA TRP A 644 16.50 -34.58 8.71
C TRP A 644 17.83 -34.68 7.96
N LYS A 645 18.21 -33.64 7.22
CA LYS A 645 19.52 -33.54 6.56
C LYS A 645 20.68 -33.20 7.49
N LYS A 646 20.40 -32.78 8.72
CA LYS A 646 21.43 -32.41 9.69
C LYS A 646 21.78 -33.62 10.54
N GLN A 647 23.07 -33.76 10.83
CA GLN A 647 23.58 -34.83 11.68
C GLN A 647 22.92 -34.79 13.06
N GLY A 648 22.49 -35.95 13.56
CA GLY A 648 21.81 -36.14 14.84
C GLY A 648 20.31 -35.87 14.81
N PHE A 649 19.74 -35.43 13.69
CA PHE A 649 18.30 -35.16 13.53
C PHE A 649 17.64 -36.03 12.46
N GLU A 650 18.32 -37.05 11.94
CA GLU A 650 17.90 -37.93 10.84
C GLU A 650 16.53 -38.60 11.10
N LYS A 651 16.20 -38.90 12.37
CA LYS A 651 14.93 -39.51 12.81
C LYS A 651 14.03 -38.56 13.62
N LEU A 652 14.20 -37.24 13.46
CA LEU A 652 13.45 -36.24 14.23
C LEU A 652 11.93 -36.36 14.02
N CYS A 653 11.16 -36.40 15.11
CA CYS A 653 9.70 -36.60 15.06
C CYS A 653 8.88 -35.36 14.67
N CYS A 654 9.23 -34.16 15.18
CA CYS A 654 8.59 -32.91 14.80
C CYS A 654 9.46 -31.70 15.21
N LEU A 655 9.10 -30.51 14.70
CA LEU A 655 9.85 -29.28 14.99
C LEU A 655 9.63 -28.75 16.42
N GLN A 656 8.50 -29.04 17.05
CA GLN A 656 8.21 -28.62 18.43
C GLN A 656 9.15 -29.30 19.44
N CYS A 657 9.50 -30.57 19.22
CA CYS A 657 10.38 -31.33 20.12
C CYS A 657 11.81 -30.80 20.22
N ILE A 658 12.22 -29.89 19.33
CA ILE A 658 13.56 -29.29 19.33
C ILE A 658 13.54 -27.80 19.66
N GLN A 659 12.38 -27.25 20.01
CA GLN A 659 12.20 -25.83 20.25
C GLN A 659 12.29 -25.53 21.76
N PRO A 660 13.34 -24.83 22.23
CA PRO A 660 13.53 -24.57 23.66
C PRO A 660 12.39 -23.78 24.32
N ARG A 661 11.75 -22.89 23.57
CA ARG A 661 10.65 -22.04 24.08
C ARG A 661 9.36 -22.82 24.36
N ASP A 662 9.23 -24.03 23.81
CA ASP A 662 8.02 -24.84 23.91
C ASP A 662 8.06 -25.74 25.18
N THR A 663 9.16 -25.69 25.96
CA THR A 663 9.33 -26.41 27.23
C THR A 663 9.58 -25.43 28.39
N ASN A 664 9.08 -25.76 29.59
CA ASN A 664 9.21 -24.90 30.77
C ASN A 664 10.66 -24.71 31.24
N HIS A 665 11.58 -25.57 30.82
CA HIS A 665 12.98 -25.56 31.29
C HIS A 665 13.95 -25.07 30.22
N GLY A 666 13.45 -24.58 29.07
CA GLY A 666 14.30 -24.05 28.01
C GLY A 666 15.14 -25.14 27.32
N THR A 667 14.70 -26.40 27.33
CA THR A 667 15.43 -27.56 26.80
C THR A 667 14.65 -28.25 25.68
N THR A 668 15.27 -29.24 25.02
CA THR A 668 14.60 -30.10 24.04
C THR A 668 13.68 -31.11 24.73
N CYS A 669 12.71 -31.64 23.99
CA CYS A 669 11.79 -32.62 24.54
C CYS A 669 12.51 -33.93 24.92
N ILE A 670 12.02 -34.60 25.97
CA ILE A 670 12.55 -35.89 26.46
C ILE A 670 12.65 -36.96 25.37
N CYS A 671 11.81 -36.92 24.33
CA CYS A 671 11.90 -37.87 23.22
C CYS A 671 13.20 -37.74 22.40
N ARG A 672 13.99 -36.68 22.60
CA ARG A 672 15.31 -36.50 21.97
C ARG A 672 16.46 -37.09 22.77
N VAL A 673 16.21 -37.57 23.98
CA VAL A 673 17.21 -38.25 24.82
C VAL A 673 17.38 -39.68 24.30
N PRO A 674 18.61 -40.12 23.98
CA PRO A 674 18.88 -41.51 23.60
C PRO A 674 18.43 -42.50 24.67
N LYS A 675 17.86 -43.64 24.28
CA LYS A 675 17.40 -44.69 25.18
C LYS A 675 18.49 -45.18 26.14
N ALA A 676 19.74 -45.23 25.69
CA ALA A 676 20.88 -45.61 26.52
C ALA A 676 21.13 -44.68 27.73
N ARG A 677 20.55 -43.47 27.74
CA ARG A 677 20.65 -42.52 28.85
C ARG A 677 19.37 -42.42 29.68
N LEU A 678 18.34 -43.19 29.33
CA LEU A 678 17.10 -43.27 30.09
C LEU A 678 17.17 -44.44 31.07
N GLU A 679 16.48 -44.31 32.20
CA GLU A 679 16.35 -45.38 33.19
C GLU A 679 15.69 -46.62 32.55
N GLU A 680 16.22 -47.82 32.84
CA GLU A 680 15.69 -49.07 32.30
C GLU A 680 14.21 -49.25 32.69
N GLY A 681 13.35 -49.49 31.69
CA GLY A 681 11.90 -49.65 31.89
C GLY A 681 11.07 -48.35 31.81
N ARG A 682 11.69 -47.17 31.67
CA ARG A 682 10.94 -45.90 31.57
C ARG A 682 10.31 -45.71 30.19
N THR A 683 8.98 -45.74 30.13
CA THR A 683 8.23 -45.44 28.90
C THR A 683 8.19 -43.94 28.64
N VAL A 684 8.88 -43.48 27.60
CA VAL A 684 8.85 -42.07 27.17
C VAL A 684 7.71 -41.85 26.19
N GLU A 685 6.84 -40.89 26.48
CA GLU A 685 5.81 -40.41 25.55
C GLU A 685 5.85 -38.89 25.47
N CYS A 686 6.15 -38.37 24.28
CA CYS A 686 6.18 -36.93 24.05
C CYS A 686 4.79 -36.31 24.13
N VAL A 687 4.64 -35.25 24.92
CA VAL A 687 3.40 -34.49 25.06
C VAL A 687 2.94 -33.87 23.72
N HIS A 688 3.87 -33.46 22.85
CA HIS A 688 3.54 -32.76 21.61
C HIS A 688 3.08 -33.67 20.46
N CYS A 689 3.61 -34.89 20.38
CA CYS A 689 3.39 -35.75 19.20
C CYS A 689 3.32 -37.25 19.50
N GLY A 690 3.36 -37.67 20.77
CA GLY A 690 3.30 -39.08 21.17
C GLY A 690 4.55 -39.89 20.82
N CYS A 691 5.64 -39.24 20.41
CA CYS A 691 6.89 -39.92 20.08
C CYS A 691 7.54 -40.61 21.29
N ARG A 692 8.07 -41.82 21.07
CA ARG A 692 8.72 -42.68 22.09
C ARG A 692 10.25 -42.74 22.02
N GLY A 693 10.85 -41.81 21.29
CA GLY A 693 12.28 -41.77 20.99
C GLY A 693 12.50 -41.35 19.55
N CYS A 694 13.22 -40.25 19.35
CA CYS A 694 13.59 -39.71 18.05
C CYS A 694 15.05 -39.25 18.01
N ALA A 695 15.86 -39.70 18.98
CA ALA A 695 17.31 -39.65 18.88
C ALA A 695 17.74 -40.54 17.71
N SER A 696 18.70 -40.09 16.90
CA SER A 696 19.11 -40.85 15.72
C SER A 696 19.94 -42.10 16.04
N THR A 697 20.42 -42.20 17.28
CA THR A 697 21.21 -43.32 17.82
C THR A 697 20.35 -44.52 18.22
N ASP A 698 19.03 -44.31 18.35
CA ASP A 698 18.02 -45.34 18.63
C ASP A 698 17.23 -45.63 17.34
#